data_AF-A0ABD5HZ05-F1
#
_entry.id   AF-A0ABD5HZ05-F1
#
_cell.length_a   1.000
_cell.length_b   1.000
_cell.length_c   1.000
_cell.angle_alpha   90.00
_cell.angle_beta   90.00
_cell.angle_gamma   90.00
#
_symmetry.space_group_name_H-M   'P 1'
#
loop_
_entity.id
_entity.type
_entity.pdbx_description
1 polymer ?
#
loop_
_entity_poly.entity_id
_entity_poly.type
_entity_poly.pdbx_seq_one_letter_code
_entity_poly.pdbx_strand_id
1 'polypeptide(L)'
;MNQGYIDVNQLDYKITNRGLKFLIDNNIIRAKREGKKIFLCKNDLLKHEAWEMKFSREYFTVKQLWKHLGIKNLENKRLSYVYYKNLTLLAEEGIIHIKTLKYPLLTLDNKEYQHAIQYIKKSEIIKILDEYVSTNEFLRMASIGYSHAIYIVNKFNIKKIQFIKKKENTFYKKEDIKAFLKYREKTVGEKIRLNAADENLIIKQDTCKILNLNSYNYKKFLEEDLLKIHEKAGRNIFFVKEEVLALKKRIEKIDESLKSKYYTRNEIFKEYGINVDAIKEDIKTIEVPLLVRGISRYLFNKCLYLKKDIIKEYERRNERLNIYLDRGSIYDNVLYRLEAEGIEFSDCCKETELLWFEFIRFKSNLYTGRNNASKDSRVLEYFVATKILAERLVEKEIFMCSTKELNLMFFNQNTGMRIKKPIYIFLKELGKTDGYPSCRKSFKLNEINSPYKAESKKKNQVNVYTPEEYKKFFNYISDLVIHKDRAIQSVKEDIDKFVNGGYKNKYFNRYDSVWLYMLVHLNNAWRHWDCTEIPRINFEGTNIDGSIEWLQNNNISMEDAKKVVRKLQIKNLKHSKTGAERYFYCSEQLTLPVAYAAVLCEIRTRLLNPLSESLIDFRTKNRTLTSYPYKKFFCDFSEPNLIFSSLKMNRTFITFAFNIINKYKNSAHEIEVLKFLRNHKSLETTNMYIYISQRDIDFLSNQIFSRDYFGFIADGFADILFGATQDIAERTMQISVIYEKIGKDLRLEGIADTLMYLSKQESIVKDIIHGLDEQVIHNMYNMLNSGILYSKTRDVQCLLSAEDCMYPNRETCIGCPFAIYNFYALSAITERILKHIVRLVENKEISRYKGDNERDAILFIKDLKLFKEAEAKFGPCIYEFFNMSQEKFESMLLHLPPVTQYIQKKREV
;
A
#
# COMPACT_ATOMS: atom_id res chain seq x y z
N MET A 1 -75.48 -76.82 -47.40
CA MET A 1 -74.66 -76.17 -48.44
C MET A 1 -73.42 -77.02 -48.69
N ASN A 2 -73.23 -77.40 -49.95
CA ASN A 2 -72.33 -78.45 -50.46
C ASN A 2 -71.01 -78.58 -49.69
N GLN A 3 -70.80 -79.74 -49.03
CA GLN A 3 -69.47 -80.14 -48.56
C GLN A 3 -68.60 -80.33 -49.80
N GLY A 4 -67.91 -79.26 -50.23
CA GLY A 4 -66.92 -79.32 -51.30
C GLY A 4 -65.81 -80.28 -50.88
N TYR A 5 -65.56 -81.28 -51.71
CA TYR A 5 -64.44 -82.20 -51.55
C TYR A 5 -63.35 -81.77 -52.53
N ILE A 6 -62.11 -81.61 -52.05
CA ILE A 6 -60.95 -81.19 -52.86
C ILE A 6 -60.06 -82.40 -53.10
N ASP A 7 -59.66 -82.65 -54.35
CA ASP A 7 -58.67 -83.68 -54.69
C ASP A 7 -57.32 -83.29 -54.08
N VAL A 8 -56.69 -84.21 -53.35
CA VAL A 8 -55.36 -84.01 -52.75
C VAL A 8 -54.31 -83.58 -53.79
N ASN A 9 -54.47 -83.99 -55.05
CA ASN A 9 -53.56 -83.61 -56.14
C ASN A 9 -53.74 -82.17 -56.65
N GLN A 10 -54.81 -81.48 -56.23
CA GLN A 10 -55.13 -80.09 -56.59
C GLN A 10 -54.78 -79.10 -55.47
N LEU A 11 -54.12 -79.56 -54.40
CA LEU A 11 -53.62 -78.67 -53.36
C LEU A 11 -52.36 -77.96 -53.85
N ASP A 12 -52.26 -76.66 -53.55
CA ASP A 12 -51.08 -75.83 -53.88
C ASP A 12 -49.82 -76.24 -53.11
N TYR A 13 -49.95 -77.17 -52.16
CA TYR A 13 -48.87 -77.68 -51.30
C TYR A 13 -48.96 -79.21 -51.15
N LYS A 14 -47.81 -79.87 -50.99
CA LYS A 14 -47.73 -81.33 -50.89
C LYS A 14 -47.86 -81.83 -49.46
N ILE A 15 -49.03 -82.37 -49.10
CA ILE A 15 -49.19 -83.16 -47.88
C ILE A 15 -48.50 -84.52 -48.05
N THR A 16 -47.65 -84.92 -47.10
CA THR A 16 -47.01 -86.24 -47.17
C THR A 16 -48.02 -87.37 -46.96
N ASN A 17 -47.85 -88.51 -47.65
CA ASN A 17 -48.76 -89.66 -47.51
C ASN A 17 -48.92 -90.15 -46.06
N ARG A 18 -47.87 -90.04 -45.24
CA ARG A 18 -47.93 -90.32 -43.79
C ARG A 18 -48.76 -89.30 -43.04
N GLY A 19 -48.60 -88.01 -43.33
CA GLY A 19 -49.37 -86.94 -42.71
C GLY A 19 -50.85 -87.01 -43.08
N LEU A 20 -51.15 -87.24 -44.36
CA LEU A 20 -52.51 -87.43 -44.85
C LEU A 20 -53.20 -88.61 -44.16
N LYS A 21 -52.50 -89.74 -44.03
CA LYS A 21 -53.00 -90.92 -43.31
C LYS A 21 -53.29 -90.61 -41.84
N PHE A 22 -52.39 -89.89 -41.16
CA PHE A 22 -52.61 -89.50 -39.76
C PHE A 22 -53.85 -88.61 -39.57
N LEU A 23 -54.04 -87.60 -40.43
CA LEU A 23 -55.18 -86.68 -40.36
C LEU A 23 -56.52 -87.40 -40.54
N ILE A 24 -56.56 -88.44 -41.38
CA ILE A 24 -57.74 -89.27 -41.63
C ILE A 24 -57.95 -90.26 -40.46
N ASP A 25 -56.91 -91.00 -40.07
CA ASP A 25 -56.99 -92.05 -39.04
C ASP A 25 -57.38 -91.48 -37.65
N ASN A 26 -57.09 -90.19 -37.39
CA ASN A 26 -57.46 -89.51 -36.15
C ASN A 26 -58.73 -88.64 -36.27
N ASN A 27 -59.52 -88.80 -37.34
CA ASN A 27 -60.75 -88.05 -37.62
C ASN A 27 -60.58 -86.51 -37.62
N ILE A 28 -59.39 -86.00 -37.97
CA ILE A 28 -59.10 -84.56 -38.04
C ILE A 28 -59.65 -83.98 -39.34
N ILE A 29 -59.53 -84.73 -40.45
CA ILE A 29 -60.08 -84.38 -41.76
C ILE A 29 -60.83 -85.57 -42.32
N ARG A 30 -62.09 -85.37 -42.72
CA ARG A 30 -62.88 -86.38 -43.42
C ARG A 30 -62.42 -86.51 -44.87
N ALA A 31 -62.25 -87.74 -45.32
CA ALA A 31 -61.85 -88.05 -46.69
C ALA A 31 -62.83 -89.00 -47.37
N LYS A 32 -63.05 -88.81 -48.67
CA LYS A 32 -63.73 -89.76 -49.57
C LYS A 32 -62.70 -90.33 -50.55
N ARG A 33 -62.80 -91.63 -50.85
CA ARG A 33 -61.99 -92.28 -51.88
C ARG A 33 -62.87 -92.64 -53.06
N GLU A 34 -62.51 -92.15 -54.24
CA GLU A 34 -63.08 -92.58 -55.51
C GLU A 34 -61.93 -93.09 -56.37
N GLY A 35 -61.83 -94.42 -56.52
CA GLY A 35 -60.72 -95.08 -57.19
C GLY A 35 -59.35 -94.80 -56.55
N LYS A 36 -58.39 -94.32 -57.36
CA LYS A 36 -57.03 -93.94 -56.90
C LYS A 36 -56.93 -92.51 -56.35
N LYS A 37 -58.03 -91.74 -56.38
CA LYS A 37 -58.06 -90.33 -55.93
C LYS A 37 -58.63 -90.23 -54.52
N ILE A 38 -57.99 -89.38 -53.70
CA ILE A 38 -58.43 -89.07 -52.34
C ILE A 38 -58.97 -87.65 -52.35
N PHE A 39 -60.20 -87.47 -51.90
CA PHE A 39 -60.81 -86.17 -51.76
C PHE A 39 -61.01 -85.80 -50.29
N LEU A 40 -60.58 -84.62 -49.88
CA LEU A 40 -60.69 -84.13 -48.50
C LEU A 40 -61.84 -83.15 -48.34
N CYS A 41 -62.53 -83.18 -47.20
CA CYS A 41 -63.55 -82.20 -46.86
C CYS A 41 -62.91 -80.80 -46.75
N LYS A 42 -63.31 -79.88 -47.64
CA LYS A 42 -62.76 -78.52 -47.73
C LYS A 42 -62.87 -77.75 -46.41
N ASN A 43 -63.99 -77.88 -45.71
CA ASN A 43 -64.20 -77.15 -44.45
C ASN A 43 -63.31 -77.67 -43.29
N ASP A 44 -63.07 -78.98 -43.24
CA ASP A 44 -62.22 -79.57 -42.21
C ASP A 44 -60.73 -79.23 -42.49
N LEU A 45 -60.34 -79.24 -43.77
CA LEU A 45 -59.02 -78.81 -44.22
C LEU A 45 -58.74 -77.33 -43.91
N LEU A 46 -59.66 -76.43 -44.27
CA LEU A 46 -59.53 -74.98 -43.97
C LEU A 46 -59.45 -74.70 -42.46
N LYS A 47 -60.21 -75.44 -41.64
CA LYS A 47 -60.12 -75.33 -40.17
C LYS A 47 -58.76 -75.80 -39.65
N HIS A 48 -58.22 -76.88 -40.22
CA HIS A 48 -56.92 -77.40 -39.85
C HIS A 48 -55.78 -76.47 -40.28
N GLU A 49 -55.82 -75.95 -41.50
CA GLU A 49 -54.90 -74.90 -42.00
C GLU A 49 -54.92 -73.67 -41.10
N ALA A 50 -56.10 -73.16 -40.74
CA ALA A 50 -56.24 -72.02 -39.85
C ALA A 50 -55.62 -72.28 -38.46
N TRP A 51 -55.77 -73.50 -37.94
CA TRP A 51 -55.13 -73.91 -36.69
C TRP A 51 -53.60 -73.98 -36.83
N GLU A 52 -53.06 -74.58 -37.89
CA GLU A 52 -51.60 -74.64 -38.11
C GLU A 52 -51.00 -73.25 -38.34
N MET A 53 -51.70 -72.36 -39.04
CA MET A 53 -51.32 -70.95 -39.20
C MET A 53 -51.32 -70.21 -37.86
N LYS A 54 -52.35 -70.40 -37.02
CA LYS A 54 -52.38 -69.80 -35.68
C LYS A 54 -51.25 -70.35 -34.81
N PHE A 55 -51.01 -71.66 -34.85
CA PHE A 55 -49.97 -72.33 -34.07
C PHE A 55 -48.56 -71.87 -34.49
N SER A 56 -48.28 -71.76 -35.79
CA SER A 56 -46.99 -71.26 -36.29
C SER A 56 -46.75 -69.77 -36.02
N ARG A 57 -47.80 -68.97 -35.81
CA ARG A 57 -47.67 -67.60 -35.31
C ARG A 57 -47.25 -67.57 -33.85
N GLU A 58 -47.77 -68.47 -33.02
CA GLU A 58 -47.52 -68.50 -31.57
C GLU A 58 -46.24 -69.25 -31.17
N TYR A 59 -45.74 -70.16 -32.00
CA TYR A 59 -44.58 -70.99 -31.67
C TYR A 59 -43.46 -70.92 -32.73
N PHE A 60 -42.21 -70.93 -32.27
CA PHE A 60 -41.02 -71.15 -33.09
C PHE A 60 -40.77 -72.65 -33.27
N THR A 61 -40.30 -73.06 -34.44
CA THR A 61 -39.51 -74.29 -34.53
C THR A 61 -38.17 -74.10 -33.84
N VAL A 62 -37.52 -75.19 -33.41
CA VAL A 62 -36.16 -75.13 -32.84
C VAL A 62 -35.18 -74.39 -33.78
N LYS A 63 -35.28 -74.63 -35.10
CA LYS A 63 -34.44 -73.96 -36.11
C LYS A 63 -34.73 -72.46 -36.19
N GLN A 64 -35.99 -72.06 -36.12
CA GLN A 64 -36.38 -70.65 -36.13
C GLN A 64 -35.94 -69.92 -34.86
N LEU A 65 -36.05 -70.56 -33.70
CA LEU A 65 -35.55 -70.00 -32.44
C LEU A 65 -34.06 -69.68 -32.55
N TRP A 66 -33.26 -70.63 -33.02
CA TRP A 66 -31.81 -70.43 -33.14
C TRP A 66 -31.44 -69.34 -34.14
N LYS A 67 -32.15 -69.23 -35.27
CA LYS A 67 -32.00 -68.10 -36.19
C LYS A 67 -32.36 -66.78 -35.51
N HIS A 68 -33.44 -66.76 -34.72
CA HIS A 68 -33.89 -65.58 -33.99
C HIS A 68 -32.89 -65.13 -32.91
N LEU A 69 -32.17 -66.07 -32.31
CA LEU A 69 -31.06 -65.83 -31.38
C LEU A 69 -29.71 -65.55 -32.08
N GLY A 70 -29.67 -65.48 -33.42
CA GLY A 70 -28.50 -65.06 -34.20
C GLY A 70 -27.55 -66.18 -34.68
N ILE A 71 -27.94 -67.46 -34.57
CA ILE A 71 -27.09 -68.59 -34.97
C ILE A 71 -27.36 -69.00 -36.43
N LYS A 72 -26.35 -68.83 -37.30
CA LYS A 72 -26.50 -68.99 -38.76
C LYS A 72 -26.25 -70.41 -39.30
N ASN A 73 -25.42 -71.24 -38.63
CA ASN A 73 -25.02 -72.58 -39.13
C ASN A 73 -25.56 -73.71 -38.23
N LEU A 74 -26.67 -74.35 -38.63
CA LEU A 74 -27.35 -75.42 -37.88
C LEU A 74 -27.33 -76.79 -38.59
N GLU A 75 -26.56 -76.95 -39.67
CA GLU A 75 -26.65 -78.14 -40.54
C GLU A 75 -26.00 -79.41 -39.96
N ASN A 76 -25.30 -79.30 -38.83
CA ASN A 76 -24.64 -80.44 -38.19
C ASN A 76 -25.56 -81.14 -37.17
N LYS A 77 -25.97 -82.39 -37.46
CA LYS A 77 -26.88 -83.20 -36.62
C LYS A 77 -26.41 -83.37 -35.16
N ARG A 78 -25.10 -83.40 -34.90
CA ARG A 78 -24.58 -83.50 -33.51
C ARG A 78 -24.79 -82.22 -32.70
N LEU A 79 -24.73 -81.06 -33.36
CA LEU A 79 -24.93 -79.76 -32.71
C LEU A 79 -26.41 -79.54 -32.37
N SER A 80 -27.35 -80.01 -33.20
CA SER A 80 -28.79 -79.85 -32.92
C SER A 80 -29.25 -80.60 -31.67
N TYR A 81 -28.71 -81.81 -31.41
CA TYR A 81 -29.04 -82.61 -30.23
C TYR A 81 -28.56 -81.96 -28.92
N VAL A 82 -27.31 -81.48 -28.89
CA VAL A 82 -26.75 -80.80 -27.71
C VAL A 82 -27.48 -79.50 -27.40
N TYR A 83 -27.86 -78.75 -28.43
CA TYR A 83 -28.64 -77.53 -28.27
C TYR A 83 -30.05 -77.81 -27.79
N TYR A 84 -30.67 -78.91 -28.26
CA TYR A 84 -31.97 -79.33 -27.78
C TYR A 84 -31.97 -79.74 -26.30
N LYS A 85 -30.92 -80.44 -25.83
CA LYS A 85 -30.78 -80.83 -24.41
C LYS A 85 -30.79 -79.63 -23.45
N ASN A 86 -30.24 -78.48 -23.86
CA ASN A 86 -30.30 -77.28 -23.01
C ASN A 86 -31.69 -76.63 -23.02
N LEU A 87 -32.40 -76.69 -24.14
CA LEU A 87 -33.78 -76.21 -24.19
C LEU A 87 -34.70 -77.07 -23.30
N THR A 88 -34.49 -78.39 -23.24
CA THR A 88 -35.26 -79.25 -22.32
C THR A 88 -34.96 -78.92 -20.85
N LEU A 89 -33.71 -78.61 -20.49
CA LEU A 89 -33.37 -78.16 -19.13
C LEU A 89 -34.08 -76.83 -18.79
N LEU A 90 -34.07 -75.86 -19.70
CA LEU A 90 -34.80 -74.60 -19.48
C LEU A 90 -36.31 -74.81 -19.39
N ALA A 91 -36.84 -75.84 -20.03
CA ALA A 91 -38.24 -76.21 -19.92
C ALA A 91 -38.57 -76.90 -18.59
N GLU A 92 -37.69 -77.76 -18.09
CA GLU A 92 -37.79 -78.36 -16.75
C GLU A 92 -37.71 -77.31 -15.65
N GLU A 93 -36.91 -76.26 -15.83
CA GLU A 93 -36.83 -75.09 -14.94
C GLU A 93 -38.04 -74.14 -15.07
N GLY A 94 -38.99 -74.42 -15.96
CA GLY A 94 -40.20 -73.62 -16.18
C GLY A 94 -39.95 -72.27 -16.88
N ILE A 95 -38.78 -72.08 -17.47
CA ILE A 95 -38.36 -70.82 -18.12
C ILE A 95 -38.94 -70.72 -19.54
N ILE A 96 -39.07 -71.86 -20.25
CA ILE A 96 -39.67 -71.94 -21.58
C ILE A 96 -40.62 -73.12 -21.71
N HIS A 97 -41.63 -73.02 -22.57
CA HIS A 97 -42.54 -74.13 -22.86
C HIS A 97 -42.22 -74.76 -24.22
N ILE A 98 -41.88 -76.05 -24.17
CA ILE A 98 -41.70 -76.88 -25.35
C ILE A 98 -42.96 -77.73 -25.55
N LYS A 99 -43.65 -77.50 -26.66
CA LYS A 99 -44.78 -78.32 -27.10
C LYS A 99 -44.32 -79.30 -28.17
N THR A 100 -44.44 -80.59 -27.86
CA THR A 100 -44.17 -81.67 -28.80
C THR A 100 -45.48 -82.12 -29.44
N LEU A 101 -45.60 -81.96 -30.75
CA LEU A 101 -46.72 -82.46 -31.53
C LEU A 101 -46.46 -83.91 -31.96
N LYS A 102 -47.53 -84.71 -32.07
CA LYS A 102 -47.43 -86.10 -32.55
C LYS A 102 -47.06 -86.17 -34.04
N TYR A 103 -47.24 -85.08 -34.77
CA TYR A 103 -46.96 -84.93 -36.20
C TYR A 103 -46.50 -83.49 -36.50
N PRO A 104 -45.69 -83.28 -37.56
CA PRO A 104 -45.27 -81.95 -38.00
C PRO A 104 -46.43 -81.15 -38.59
N LEU A 105 -46.30 -79.83 -38.74
CA LEU A 105 -47.33 -79.03 -39.43
C LEU A 105 -47.29 -79.37 -40.94
N LEU A 106 -48.40 -79.89 -41.45
CA LEU A 106 -48.49 -80.56 -42.76
C LEU A 106 -49.01 -79.66 -43.88
N THR A 107 -49.74 -78.60 -43.52
CA THR A 107 -50.44 -77.72 -44.47
C THR A 107 -49.68 -76.42 -44.76
N LEU A 108 -48.55 -76.20 -44.08
CA LEU A 108 -47.70 -75.03 -44.32
C LEU A 108 -46.65 -75.31 -45.40
N ASP A 109 -46.62 -74.49 -46.46
CA ASP A 109 -45.63 -74.57 -47.54
C ASP A 109 -44.27 -73.97 -47.12
N ASN A 110 -43.67 -74.52 -46.07
CA ASN A 110 -42.32 -74.18 -45.66
C ASN A 110 -41.59 -75.44 -45.18
N LYS A 111 -40.46 -75.75 -45.86
CA LYS A 111 -39.60 -76.92 -45.59
C LYS A 111 -39.16 -77.03 -44.13
N GLU A 112 -39.15 -75.92 -43.37
CA GLU A 112 -38.78 -75.94 -41.95
C GLU A 112 -39.79 -76.64 -41.04
N TYR A 113 -41.07 -76.69 -41.42
CA TYR A 113 -42.12 -77.33 -40.62
C TYR A 113 -42.33 -78.80 -40.95
N GLN A 114 -41.97 -79.23 -42.17
CA GLN A 114 -42.24 -80.55 -42.73
C GLN A 114 -41.70 -81.73 -41.89
N HIS A 115 -40.70 -81.47 -41.05
CA HIS A 115 -40.07 -82.47 -40.17
C HIS A 115 -39.97 -82.03 -38.70
N ALA A 116 -40.46 -80.84 -38.36
CA ALA A 116 -40.39 -80.32 -36.99
C ALA A 116 -41.55 -80.87 -36.17
N ILE A 117 -41.26 -81.50 -35.04
CA ILE A 117 -42.29 -81.99 -34.08
C ILE A 117 -42.25 -81.24 -32.74
N GLN A 118 -41.25 -80.38 -32.55
CA GLN A 118 -41.01 -79.66 -31.30
C GLN A 118 -41.06 -78.15 -31.55
N TYR A 119 -41.84 -77.48 -30.71
CA TYR A 119 -42.22 -76.09 -30.89
C TYR A 119 -42.09 -75.32 -29.58
N ILE A 120 -41.62 -74.08 -29.64
CA ILE A 120 -41.29 -73.26 -28.46
C ILE A 120 -42.10 -71.98 -28.53
N LYS A 121 -42.79 -71.63 -27.44
CA LYS A 121 -43.71 -70.49 -27.45
C LYS A 121 -42.95 -69.18 -27.67
N LYS A 122 -43.33 -68.40 -28.69
CA LYS A 122 -42.59 -67.17 -29.07
C LYS A 122 -42.64 -66.10 -27.99
N SER A 123 -43.79 -65.93 -27.35
CA SER A 123 -44.01 -64.88 -26.33
C SER A 123 -43.02 -64.97 -25.17
N GLU A 124 -42.60 -66.19 -24.80
CA GLU A 124 -41.67 -66.42 -23.69
C GLU A 124 -40.24 -66.08 -24.08
N ILE A 125 -39.86 -66.41 -25.31
CA ILE A 125 -38.55 -66.04 -25.86
C ILE A 125 -38.44 -64.51 -26.00
N ILE A 126 -39.49 -63.87 -26.50
CA ILE A 126 -39.55 -62.40 -26.61
C ILE A 126 -39.43 -61.77 -25.21
N LYS A 127 -40.19 -62.27 -24.23
CA LYS A 127 -40.11 -61.80 -22.84
C LYS A 127 -38.71 -61.96 -22.25
N ILE A 128 -38.02 -63.07 -22.52
CA ILE A 128 -36.63 -63.26 -22.07
C ILE A 128 -35.70 -62.23 -22.74
N LEU A 129 -35.85 -61.97 -24.04
CA LEU A 129 -35.03 -60.96 -24.74
C LEU A 129 -35.33 -59.52 -24.29
N ASP A 130 -36.56 -59.26 -23.82
CA ASP A 130 -36.95 -57.97 -23.26
C ASP A 130 -36.40 -57.78 -21.84
N GLU A 131 -36.41 -58.82 -21.01
CA GLU A 131 -35.97 -58.74 -19.60
C GLU A 131 -34.47 -58.98 -19.40
N TYR A 132 -33.79 -59.61 -20.37
CA TYR A 132 -32.37 -59.98 -20.29
C TYR A 132 -31.54 -59.34 -21.40
N VAL A 133 -30.24 -59.15 -21.16
CA VAL A 133 -29.25 -58.70 -22.16
C VAL A 133 -28.24 -59.79 -22.45
N SER A 134 -27.73 -59.81 -23.68
CA SER A 134 -26.66 -60.72 -24.06
C SER A 134 -25.37 -60.44 -23.28
N THR A 135 -24.47 -61.42 -23.22
CA THR A 135 -23.15 -61.24 -22.59
C THR A 135 -22.39 -60.07 -23.20
N ASN A 136 -22.37 -59.92 -24.52
CA ASN A 136 -21.66 -58.82 -25.19
C ASN A 136 -22.23 -57.45 -24.81
N GLU A 137 -23.55 -57.36 -24.71
CA GLU A 137 -24.21 -56.13 -24.29
C GLU A 137 -23.97 -55.81 -22.83
N PHE A 138 -23.97 -56.80 -21.93
CA PHE A 138 -23.56 -56.62 -20.53
C PHE A 138 -22.13 -56.09 -20.42
N LEU A 139 -21.18 -56.68 -21.16
CA LEU A 139 -19.78 -56.21 -21.17
C LEU A 139 -19.67 -54.76 -21.64
N ARG A 140 -20.47 -54.36 -22.64
CA ARG A 140 -20.54 -52.98 -23.13
C ARG A 140 -21.14 -52.03 -22.09
N MET A 141 -22.31 -52.37 -21.54
CA MET A 141 -23.01 -51.58 -20.52
C MET A 141 -22.16 -51.35 -19.27
N ALA A 142 -21.39 -52.36 -18.87
CA ALA A 142 -20.53 -52.28 -17.71
C ALA A 142 -19.08 -51.90 -18.04
N SER A 143 -18.68 -51.75 -19.31
CA SER A 143 -17.31 -51.44 -19.72
C SER A 143 -16.24 -52.30 -19.00
N ILE A 144 -16.45 -53.61 -18.98
CA ILE A 144 -15.59 -54.59 -18.28
C ILE A 144 -15.25 -55.77 -19.19
N GLY A 145 -14.13 -56.44 -18.91
CA GLY A 145 -13.74 -57.67 -19.59
C GLY A 145 -14.52 -58.90 -19.11
N TYR A 146 -14.54 -59.96 -19.93
CA TYR A 146 -15.31 -61.19 -19.68
C TYR A 146 -14.96 -61.90 -18.36
N SER A 147 -13.67 -62.00 -18.01
CA SER A 147 -13.24 -62.64 -16.76
C SER A 147 -13.77 -61.89 -15.53
N HIS A 148 -13.82 -60.56 -15.60
CA HIS A 148 -14.34 -59.72 -14.53
C HIS A 148 -15.87 -59.79 -14.43
N ALA A 149 -16.55 -59.92 -15.57
CA ALA A 149 -17.99 -60.14 -15.63
C ALA A 149 -18.42 -61.44 -14.92
N ILE A 150 -17.68 -62.54 -15.07
CA ILE A 150 -17.96 -63.79 -14.35
C ILE A 150 -17.88 -63.59 -12.83
N TYR A 151 -16.83 -62.91 -12.36
CA TYR A 151 -16.67 -62.60 -10.95
C TYR A 151 -17.85 -61.77 -10.42
N ILE A 152 -18.27 -60.75 -11.15
CA ILE A 152 -19.40 -59.88 -10.78
C ILE A 152 -20.71 -60.67 -10.73
N VAL A 153 -20.98 -61.51 -11.74
CA VAL A 153 -22.20 -62.32 -11.80
C VAL A 153 -22.32 -63.22 -10.57
N ASN A 154 -21.21 -63.86 -10.16
CA ASN A 154 -21.20 -64.71 -8.98
C ASN A 154 -21.33 -63.88 -7.68
N LYS A 155 -20.64 -62.75 -7.58
CA LYS A 155 -20.63 -61.91 -6.38
C LYS A 155 -21.98 -61.23 -6.11
N PHE A 156 -22.64 -60.74 -7.15
CA PHE A 156 -23.93 -60.04 -7.05
C PHE A 156 -25.12 -60.95 -7.33
N ASN A 157 -24.89 -62.25 -7.44
CA ASN A 157 -25.90 -63.27 -7.73
C ASN A 157 -26.82 -62.90 -8.91
N ILE A 158 -26.23 -62.37 -9.99
CA ILE A 158 -26.96 -61.89 -11.17
C ILE A 158 -27.60 -63.08 -11.88
N LYS A 159 -28.93 -63.05 -12.03
CA LYS A 159 -29.66 -64.15 -12.68
C LYS A 159 -29.27 -64.25 -14.15
N LYS A 160 -28.86 -65.44 -14.57
CA LYS A 160 -28.46 -65.73 -15.96
C LYS A 160 -29.28 -66.86 -16.56
N ILE A 161 -29.57 -66.76 -17.85
CA ILE A 161 -30.19 -67.80 -18.68
C ILE A 161 -29.19 -68.18 -19.76
N GLN A 162 -28.95 -69.47 -19.94
CA GLN A 162 -27.98 -69.96 -20.91
C GLN A 162 -28.65 -70.93 -21.89
N PHE A 163 -28.86 -70.48 -23.13
CA PHE A 163 -29.47 -71.33 -24.16
C PHE A 163 -28.47 -72.35 -24.73
N ILE A 164 -27.19 -71.99 -24.82
CA ILE A 164 -26.11 -72.86 -25.28
C ILE A 164 -24.88 -72.66 -24.39
N LYS A 165 -24.12 -73.74 -24.15
CA LYS A 165 -22.80 -73.73 -23.49
C LYS A 165 -21.73 -72.99 -24.31
N LYS A 166 -22.01 -71.74 -24.70
CA LYS A 166 -21.10 -70.77 -25.34
C LYS A 166 -21.38 -69.39 -24.75
N LYS A 167 -20.32 -68.59 -24.63
CA LYS A 167 -20.36 -67.25 -24.00
C LYS A 167 -21.38 -66.33 -24.67
N GLU A 168 -21.45 -66.39 -26.00
CA GLU A 168 -22.32 -65.55 -26.83
C GLU A 168 -23.82 -65.81 -26.63
N ASN A 169 -24.20 -66.97 -26.06
CA ASN A 169 -25.60 -67.38 -25.86
C ASN A 169 -26.01 -67.40 -24.39
N THR A 170 -25.32 -66.61 -23.56
CA THR A 170 -25.67 -66.39 -22.16
C THR A 170 -26.26 -64.99 -22.00
N PHE A 171 -27.41 -64.93 -21.34
CA PHE A 171 -28.21 -63.73 -21.13
C PHE A 171 -28.32 -63.43 -19.63
N TYR A 172 -28.23 -62.17 -19.24
CA TYR A 172 -28.26 -61.71 -17.84
C TYR A 172 -29.42 -60.75 -17.62
N LYS A 173 -30.09 -60.85 -16.47
CA LYS A 173 -31.27 -60.05 -16.16
C LYS A 173 -30.92 -58.55 -16.12
N LYS A 174 -31.67 -57.71 -16.85
CA LYS A 174 -31.42 -56.26 -16.99
C LYS A 174 -31.48 -55.53 -15.64
N GLU A 175 -32.44 -55.89 -14.79
CA GLU A 175 -32.64 -55.25 -13.49
C GLU A 175 -31.43 -55.45 -12.57
N ASP A 176 -30.90 -56.67 -12.51
CA ASP A 176 -29.74 -57.02 -11.69
C ASP A 176 -28.48 -56.28 -12.16
N ILE A 177 -28.31 -56.13 -13.48
CA ILE A 177 -27.22 -55.33 -14.06
C ILE A 177 -27.38 -53.85 -13.72
N LYS A 178 -28.60 -53.29 -13.82
CA LYS A 178 -28.86 -51.90 -13.43
C LYS A 178 -28.60 -51.67 -11.94
N ALA A 179 -28.95 -52.63 -11.08
CA ALA A 179 -28.64 -52.58 -9.65
C ALA A 179 -27.13 -52.59 -9.40
N PHE A 180 -26.38 -53.42 -10.12
CA PHE A 180 -24.92 -53.43 -10.08
C PHE A 180 -24.31 -52.09 -10.55
N LEU A 181 -24.80 -51.51 -11.65
CA LEU A 181 -24.28 -50.24 -12.17
C LEU A 181 -24.54 -49.09 -11.17
N LYS A 182 -25.74 -49.04 -10.56
CA LYS A 182 -26.04 -48.10 -9.47
C LYS A 182 -25.14 -48.32 -8.25
N TYR A 183 -24.81 -49.56 -7.90
CA TYR A 183 -23.84 -49.86 -6.85
C TYR A 183 -22.44 -49.35 -7.22
N ARG A 184 -22.03 -49.47 -8.49
CA ARG A 184 -20.71 -49.05 -8.96
C ARG A 184 -20.50 -47.54 -8.90
N GLU A 185 -21.55 -46.74 -9.14
CA GLU A 185 -21.49 -45.27 -9.10
C GLU A 185 -21.32 -44.70 -7.69
N LYS A 186 -21.65 -45.48 -6.64
CA LYS A 186 -21.49 -45.05 -5.24
C LYS A 186 -20.02 -44.89 -4.84
N THR A 187 -19.74 -43.94 -3.95
CA THR A 187 -18.40 -43.70 -3.40
C THR A 187 -17.91 -44.89 -2.55
N VAL A 188 -16.60 -44.98 -2.33
CA VAL A 188 -15.99 -46.07 -1.53
C VAL A 188 -16.57 -46.11 -0.11
N GLY A 189 -16.92 -44.96 0.48
CA GLY A 189 -17.58 -44.89 1.79
C GLY A 189 -19.01 -45.42 1.81
N GLU A 190 -19.80 -45.12 0.79
CA GLU A 190 -21.19 -45.60 0.66
C GLU A 190 -21.27 -47.10 0.38
N LYS A 191 -20.31 -47.65 -0.36
CA LYS A 191 -20.17 -49.09 -0.61
C LYS A 191 -19.87 -49.89 0.67
N ILE A 192 -19.22 -49.27 1.66
CA ILE A 192 -18.90 -49.92 2.94
C ILE A 192 -20.09 -49.86 3.90
N ARG A 193 -20.87 -48.77 3.91
CA ARG A 193 -22.11 -48.67 4.73
C ARG A 193 -23.20 -49.68 4.35
N LEU A 194 -23.22 -50.13 3.09
CA LEU A 194 -24.15 -51.17 2.63
C LEU A 194 -23.66 -52.60 2.92
N ASN A 195 -22.37 -52.80 3.20
CA ASN A 195 -21.77 -54.11 3.47
C ASN A 195 -21.47 -54.35 4.96
N ALA A 196 -21.47 -53.30 5.80
CA ALA A 196 -21.43 -53.45 7.24
C ALA A 196 -22.85 -53.80 7.73
N ALA A 197 -23.04 -55.01 8.22
CA ALA A 197 -24.32 -55.51 8.71
C ALA A 197 -24.77 -54.90 10.05
N ASP A 198 -24.04 -53.90 10.58
CA ASP A 198 -24.24 -53.37 11.93
C ASP A 198 -24.27 -51.83 11.92
N GLU A 199 -25.45 -51.24 12.16
CA GLU A 199 -25.68 -49.78 12.16
C GLU A 199 -24.90 -49.05 13.28
N ASN A 200 -24.32 -49.81 14.20
CA ASN A 200 -23.64 -49.32 15.40
C ASN A 200 -22.13 -49.08 15.21
N LEU A 201 -21.56 -49.38 14.04
CA LEU A 201 -20.12 -49.22 13.78
C LEU A 201 -19.80 -48.06 12.83
N ILE A 202 -18.78 -47.28 13.16
CA ILE A 202 -18.26 -46.15 12.36
C ILE A 202 -16.84 -46.45 11.90
N ILE A 203 -16.54 -46.15 10.64
CA ILE A 203 -15.19 -46.29 10.08
C ILE A 203 -14.24 -45.19 10.60
N LYS A 204 -12.94 -45.49 10.62
CA LYS A 204 -11.86 -44.54 11.00
C LYS A 204 -12.02 -43.15 10.38
N GLN A 205 -12.30 -43.05 9.08
CA GLN A 205 -12.40 -41.75 8.40
C GLN A 205 -13.52 -40.89 8.98
N ASP A 206 -14.69 -41.48 9.22
CA ASP A 206 -15.84 -40.79 9.79
C ASP A 206 -15.61 -40.49 11.28
N THR A 207 -14.96 -41.40 12.02
CA THR A 207 -14.55 -41.18 13.42
C THR A 207 -13.60 -39.99 13.55
N CYS A 208 -12.57 -39.91 12.69
CA CYS A 208 -11.65 -38.77 12.66
C CYS A 208 -12.37 -37.46 12.29
N LYS A 209 -13.37 -37.49 11.41
CA LYS A 209 -14.16 -36.30 11.06
C LYS A 209 -15.06 -35.86 12.22
N ILE A 210 -15.78 -36.79 12.86
CA ILE A 210 -16.70 -36.50 13.97
C ILE A 210 -15.97 -35.88 15.16
N LEU A 211 -14.76 -36.37 15.45
CA LEU A 211 -13.94 -35.93 16.58
C LEU A 211 -12.90 -34.85 16.18
N ASN A 212 -12.89 -34.39 14.92
CA ASN A 212 -11.89 -33.46 14.38
C ASN A 212 -10.43 -33.89 14.63
N LEU A 213 -10.11 -35.17 14.45
CA LEU A 213 -8.78 -35.72 14.70
C LEU A 213 -7.91 -35.70 13.44
N ASN A 214 -6.69 -35.18 13.58
CA ASN A 214 -5.62 -35.38 12.60
C ASN A 214 -4.89 -36.71 12.87
N SER A 215 -4.02 -37.14 11.94
CA SER A 215 -3.31 -38.42 12.03
C SER A 215 -2.46 -38.59 13.29
N TYR A 216 -1.95 -37.49 13.87
CA TYR A 216 -1.15 -37.49 15.09
C TYR A 216 -2.03 -37.65 16.34
N ASN A 217 -3.08 -36.85 16.48
CA ASN A 217 -4.02 -36.91 17.59
C ASN A 217 -4.78 -38.23 17.61
N TYR A 218 -5.13 -38.78 16.44
CA TYR A 218 -5.72 -40.12 16.33
C TYR A 218 -4.84 -41.20 16.96
N LYS A 219 -3.52 -41.18 16.71
CA LYS A 219 -2.59 -42.14 17.33
C LYS A 219 -2.54 -41.96 18.85
N LYS A 220 -2.45 -40.72 19.33
CA LYS A 220 -2.45 -40.44 20.76
C LYS A 220 -3.74 -40.86 21.47
N PHE A 221 -4.89 -40.72 20.83
CA PHE A 221 -6.16 -41.16 21.40
C PHE A 221 -6.22 -42.70 21.53
N LEU A 222 -5.54 -43.44 20.66
CA LEU A 222 -5.39 -44.89 20.80
C LEU A 222 -4.36 -45.25 21.89
N GLU A 223 -3.24 -44.52 21.97
CA GLU A 223 -2.19 -44.74 22.99
C GLU A 223 -2.68 -44.49 24.43
N GLU A 224 -3.54 -43.48 24.61
CA GLU A 224 -4.12 -43.08 25.91
C GLU A 224 -5.44 -43.79 26.22
N ASP A 225 -5.79 -44.84 25.46
CA ASP A 225 -7.02 -45.64 25.59
C ASP A 225 -8.35 -44.83 25.54
N LEU A 226 -8.33 -43.65 24.90
CA LEU A 226 -9.48 -42.77 24.71
C LEU A 226 -10.38 -43.22 23.55
N LEU A 227 -9.82 -43.97 22.59
CA LEU A 227 -10.52 -44.61 21.48
C LEU A 227 -10.13 -46.08 21.42
N LYS A 228 -11.11 -46.98 21.34
CA LYS A 228 -10.89 -48.42 21.27
C LYS A 228 -11.25 -48.96 19.88
N ILE A 229 -10.33 -49.69 19.27
CA ILE A 229 -10.59 -50.35 18.00
C ILE A 229 -11.49 -51.55 18.27
N HIS A 230 -12.71 -51.53 17.72
CA HIS A 230 -13.68 -52.60 17.90
C HIS A 230 -13.43 -53.74 16.91
N GLU A 231 -13.28 -53.42 15.62
CA GLU A 231 -13.06 -54.40 14.56
C GLU A 231 -12.08 -53.90 13.50
N LYS A 232 -11.32 -54.82 12.90
CA LYS A 232 -10.43 -54.54 11.76
C LYS A 232 -10.70 -55.50 10.61
N ALA A 233 -11.41 -55.02 9.59
CA ALA A 233 -11.62 -55.77 8.34
C ALA A 233 -10.67 -55.25 7.24
N GLY A 234 -9.56 -55.96 7.02
CA GLY A 234 -8.54 -55.58 6.03
C GLY A 234 -7.85 -54.25 6.36
N ARG A 235 -8.00 -53.25 5.49
CA ARG A 235 -7.45 -51.88 5.69
C ARG A 235 -8.37 -50.95 6.48
N ASN A 236 -9.59 -51.38 6.78
CA ASN A 236 -10.59 -50.58 7.47
C ASN A 236 -10.61 -50.91 8.97
N ILE A 237 -10.76 -49.86 9.79
CA ILE A 237 -10.80 -49.93 11.25
C ILE A 237 -12.16 -49.35 11.67
N PHE A 238 -12.86 -50.07 12.54
CA PHE A 238 -14.20 -49.73 13.01
C PHE A 238 -14.20 -49.41 14.51
N PHE A 239 -15.10 -48.49 14.88
CA PHE A 239 -15.31 -47.97 16.22
C PHE A 239 -16.79 -48.02 16.56
N VAL A 240 -17.11 -48.17 17.84
CA VAL A 240 -18.50 -48.15 18.32
C VAL A 240 -19.04 -46.71 18.25
N LYS A 241 -20.18 -46.52 17.59
CA LYS A 241 -20.81 -45.21 17.36
C LYS A 241 -21.13 -44.47 18.65
N GLU A 242 -21.66 -45.18 19.64
CA GLU A 242 -22.05 -44.61 20.92
C GLU A 242 -20.86 -44.06 21.70
N GLU A 243 -19.75 -44.81 21.74
CA GLU A 243 -18.50 -44.39 22.41
C GLU A 243 -17.92 -43.14 21.75
N VAL A 244 -17.90 -43.10 20.41
CA VAL A 244 -17.43 -41.93 19.64
C VAL A 244 -18.31 -40.71 19.92
N LEU A 245 -19.64 -40.86 19.98
CA LEU A 245 -20.56 -39.76 20.26
C LEU A 245 -20.47 -39.29 21.73
N ALA A 246 -20.30 -40.20 22.69
CA ALA A 246 -20.07 -39.85 24.09
C ALA A 246 -18.76 -39.07 24.27
N LEU A 247 -17.71 -39.50 23.59
CA LEU A 247 -16.43 -38.79 23.57
C LEU A 247 -16.57 -37.40 22.95
N LYS A 248 -17.32 -37.26 21.86
CA LYS A 248 -17.62 -35.96 21.24
C LYS A 248 -18.29 -35.00 22.23
N LYS A 249 -19.32 -35.45 22.95
CA LYS A 249 -20.00 -34.63 23.97
C LYS A 249 -19.04 -34.20 25.09
N ARG A 250 -18.11 -35.07 25.49
CA ARG A 250 -17.07 -34.74 26.47
C ARG A 250 -16.10 -33.67 25.95
N ILE A 251 -15.70 -33.76 24.68
CA ILE A 251 -14.85 -32.75 24.03
C ILE A 251 -15.57 -31.40 23.97
N GLU A 252 -16.85 -31.37 23.56
CA GLU A 252 -17.67 -30.15 23.48
C GLU A 252 -17.78 -29.46 24.86
N LYS A 253 -18.05 -30.21 25.93
CA LYS A 253 -18.14 -29.68 27.29
C LYS A 253 -16.81 -29.07 27.78
N ILE A 254 -15.68 -29.69 27.45
CA ILE A 254 -14.35 -29.15 27.80
C ILE A 254 -14.07 -27.88 26.97
N ASP A 255 -14.40 -27.88 25.67
CA ASP A 255 -14.21 -26.72 24.80
C ASP A 255 -14.99 -25.49 25.29
N GLU A 256 -16.25 -25.65 25.69
CA GLU A 256 -17.06 -24.58 26.27
C GLU A 256 -16.47 -24.03 27.58
N SER A 257 -16.01 -24.92 28.46
CA SER A 257 -15.34 -24.50 29.70
C SER A 257 -14.01 -23.77 29.43
N LEU A 258 -13.29 -24.13 28.38
CA LEU A 258 -12.03 -23.46 28.02
C LEU A 258 -12.29 -22.11 27.33
N LYS A 259 -13.29 -22.01 26.46
CA LYS A 259 -13.72 -20.76 25.80
C LYS A 259 -14.17 -19.69 26.79
N SER A 260 -14.87 -20.08 27.85
CA SER A 260 -15.32 -19.13 28.88
C SER A 260 -14.16 -18.58 29.71
N LYS A 261 -13.20 -19.44 30.12
CA LYS A 261 -12.16 -19.07 31.09
C LYS A 261 -10.81 -18.66 30.49
N TYR A 262 -10.50 -19.06 29.26
CA TYR A 262 -9.17 -18.88 28.68
C TYR A 262 -9.21 -18.29 27.25
N TYR A 263 -8.16 -17.52 26.93
CA TYR A 263 -7.83 -17.08 25.58
C TYR A 263 -6.69 -17.91 24.98
N THR A 264 -6.71 -18.04 23.65
CA THR A 264 -5.55 -18.46 22.86
C THR A 264 -4.64 -17.27 22.57
N ARG A 265 -3.38 -17.55 22.22
CA ARG A 265 -2.42 -16.51 21.82
C ARG A 265 -2.93 -15.63 20.66
N ASN A 266 -3.58 -16.24 19.68
CA ASN A 266 -4.11 -15.56 18.51
C ASN A 266 -5.30 -14.67 18.86
N GLU A 267 -6.18 -15.10 19.76
CA GLU A 267 -7.31 -14.29 20.24
C GLU A 267 -6.83 -13.05 20.99
N ILE A 268 -5.84 -13.19 21.89
CA ILE A 268 -5.27 -12.05 22.62
C ILE A 268 -4.69 -11.02 21.66
N PHE A 269 -3.94 -11.47 20.66
CA PHE A 269 -3.36 -10.57 19.67
C PHE A 269 -4.41 -9.88 18.81
N LYS A 270 -5.49 -10.59 18.43
CA LYS A 270 -6.56 -10.04 17.58
C LYS A 270 -7.46 -9.07 18.34
N GLU A 271 -7.83 -9.39 19.57
CA GLU A 271 -8.79 -8.63 20.38
C GLU A 271 -8.12 -7.44 21.09
N TYR A 272 -6.89 -7.62 21.60
CA TYR A 272 -6.20 -6.60 22.41
C TYR A 272 -4.93 -6.05 21.75
N GLY A 273 -4.47 -6.62 20.63
CA GLY A 273 -3.20 -6.20 20.00
C GLY A 273 -1.95 -6.56 20.79
N ILE A 274 -2.07 -7.40 21.82
CA ILE A 274 -0.97 -7.71 22.75
C ILE A 274 -0.20 -8.95 22.29
N ASN A 275 1.13 -8.85 22.22
CA ASN A 275 2.00 -10.02 22.14
C ASN A 275 2.30 -10.54 23.56
N VAL A 276 1.88 -11.77 23.84
CA VAL A 276 1.98 -12.38 25.17
C VAL A 276 3.43 -12.60 25.61
N ASP A 277 4.35 -12.86 24.68
CA ASP A 277 5.78 -13.00 24.98
C ASP A 277 6.43 -11.69 25.50
N ALA A 278 5.77 -10.55 25.29
CA ALA A 278 6.25 -9.26 25.75
C ALA A 278 5.71 -8.89 27.14
N ILE A 279 4.92 -9.75 27.78
CA ILE A 279 4.36 -9.53 29.11
C ILE A 279 5.39 -10.01 30.14
N LYS A 280 5.75 -9.13 31.08
CA LYS A 280 6.75 -9.40 32.12
C LYS A 280 6.15 -9.99 33.40
N GLU A 281 4.83 -9.89 33.56
CA GLU A 281 4.10 -10.42 34.71
C GLU A 281 3.74 -11.89 34.46
N ASP A 282 3.69 -12.69 35.53
CA ASP A 282 3.30 -14.10 35.45
C ASP A 282 1.80 -14.22 35.14
N ILE A 283 1.48 -14.53 33.88
CA ILE A 283 0.12 -14.90 33.47
C ILE A 283 -0.09 -16.38 33.75
N LYS A 284 -1.21 -16.72 34.42
CA LYS A 284 -1.57 -18.12 34.62
C LYS A 284 -1.89 -18.79 33.30
N THR A 285 -1.20 -19.90 33.03
CA THR A 285 -1.39 -20.70 31.83
C THR A 285 -1.75 -22.13 32.15
N ILE A 286 -2.46 -22.77 31.22
CA ILE A 286 -2.72 -24.21 31.23
C ILE A 286 -2.26 -24.81 29.91
N GLU A 287 -1.72 -26.03 29.93
CA GLU A 287 -1.43 -26.75 28.69
C GLU A 287 -2.74 -27.15 28.00
N VAL A 288 -2.77 -27.09 26.67
CA VAL A 288 -3.96 -27.48 25.91
C VAL A 288 -4.26 -28.97 26.15
N PRO A 289 -5.43 -29.33 26.71
CA PRO A 289 -5.79 -30.73 26.95
C PRO A 289 -5.83 -31.54 25.65
N LEU A 290 -5.34 -32.77 25.69
CA LEU A 290 -5.26 -33.66 24.51
C LEU A 290 -6.61 -33.79 23.78
N LEU A 291 -7.70 -33.89 24.54
CA LEU A 291 -9.07 -34.04 24.03
C LEU A 291 -9.52 -32.94 23.07
N VAL A 292 -9.01 -31.72 23.22
CA VAL A 292 -9.43 -30.56 22.40
C VAL A 292 -8.40 -30.17 21.34
N ARG A 293 -7.21 -30.77 21.30
CA ARG A 293 -6.13 -30.43 20.34
C ARG A 293 -6.51 -30.62 18.87
N GLY A 294 -7.59 -31.36 18.59
CA GLY A 294 -8.13 -31.53 17.24
C GLY A 294 -8.93 -30.32 16.72
N ILE A 295 -9.39 -29.45 17.61
CA ILE A 295 -10.19 -28.27 17.23
C ILE A 295 -9.27 -27.18 16.67
N SER A 296 -9.68 -26.56 15.56
CA SER A 296 -8.92 -25.51 14.85
C SER A 296 -8.45 -24.36 15.74
N ARG A 297 -9.25 -23.96 16.73
CA ARG A 297 -8.91 -22.95 17.75
C ARG A 297 -7.60 -23.26 18.48
N TYR A 298 -7.36 -24.53 18.79
CA TYR A 298 -6.21 -24.96 19.60
C TYR A 298 -5.09 -25.56 18.76
N LEU A 299 -5.30 -25.76 17.46
CA LEU A 299 -4.25 -26.20 16.55
C LEU A 299 -3.06 -25.23 16.67
N PHE A 300 -1.87 -25.78 16.90
CA PHE A 300 -0.60 -25.05 17.08
C PHE A 300 -0.41 -24.27 18.39
N ASN A 301 -1.39 -24.22 19.29
CA ASN A 301 -1.24 -23.61 20.61
C ASN A 301 -0.70 -24.63 21.63
N LYS A 302 0.39 -24.29 22.33
CA LYS A 302 0.93 -25.12 23.43
C LYS A 302 0.15 -24.91 24.73
N CYS A 303 -0.15 -23.65 25.05
CA CYS A 303 -0.83 -23.25 26.29
C CYS A 303 -1.96 -22.25 26.02
N LEU A 304 -2.91 -22.18 26.95
CA LEU A 304 -3.98 -21.19 27.01
C LEU A 304 -3.76 -20.24 28.19
N TYR A 305 -4.24 -19.01 28.06
CA TYR A 305 -3.99 -17.92 29.02
C TYR A 305 -5.28 -17.51 29.71
N LEU A 306 -5.24 -17.32 31.03
CA LEU A 306 -6.41 -16.97 31.81
C LEU A 306 -6.96 -15.59 31.38
N LYS A 307 -8.26 -15.50 31.04
CA LYS A 307 -8.84 -14.25 30.53
C LYS A 307 -8.70 -13.08 31.50
N LYS A 308 -8.95 -13.33 32.78
CA LYS A 308 -8.89 -12.32 33.85
C LYS A 308 -7.54 -11.62 33.91
N ASP A 309 -6.45 -12.37 33.77
CA ASP A 309 -5.09 -11.83 33.86
C ASP A 309 -4.74 -10.99 32.61
N ILE A 310 -5.21 -11.42 31.43
CA ILE A 310 -5.04 -10.66 30.18
C ILE A 310 -5.80 -9.33 30.21
N ILE A 311 -7.05 -9.34 30.69
CA ILE A 311 -7.86 -8.13 30.82
C ILE A 311 -7.17 -7.15 31.78
N LYS A 312 -6.71 -7.64 32.93
CA LYS A 312 -5.97 -6.81 33.91
C LYS A 312 -4.69 -6.22 33.32
N GLU A 313 -3.94 -6.98 32.52
CA GLU A 313 -2.74 -6.46 31.85
C GLU A 313 -3.07 -5.46 30.74
N TYR A 314 -4.17 -5.65 30.03
CA TYR A 314 -4.67 -4.70 29.03
C TYR A 314 -5.09 -3.38 29.69
N GLU A 315 -5.87 -3.45 30.77
CA GLU A 315 -6.26 -2.29 31.60
C GLU A 315 -5.02 -1.55 32.11
N ARG A 316 -4.05 -2.26 32.71
CA ARG A 316 -2.78 -1.67 33.17
C ARG A 316 -2.02 -0.96 32.05
N ARG A 317 -1.98 -1.53 30.84
CA ARG A 317 -1.31 -0.92 29.68
C ARG A 317 -2.05 0.32 29.19
N ASN A 318 -3.38 0.28 29.15
CA ASN A 318 -4.21 1.43 28.78
C ASN A 318 -4.12 2.55 29.81
N GLU A 319 -4.13 2.24 31.10
CA GLU A 319 -3.88 3.20 32.18
C GLU A 319 -2.50 3.86 32.01
N ARG A 320 -1.45 3.05 31.78
CA ARG A 320 -0.12 3.59 31.48
C ARG A 320 -0.08 4.46 30.22
N LEU A 321 -0.78 4.09 29.16
CA LEU A 321 -0.88 4.90 27.94
C LEU A 321 -1.58 6.24 28.23
N ASN A 322 -2.62 6.23 29.07
CA ASN A 322 -3.34 7.43 29.48
C ASN A 322 -2.47 8.40 30.30
N ILE A 323 -1.46 7.92 31.04
CA ILE A 323 -0.48 8.77 31.76
C ILE A 323 0.35 9.64 30.79
N TYR A 324 0.56 9.17 29.56
CA TYR A 324 1.40 9.84 28.56
C TYR A 324 0.60 10.62 27.50
N LEU A 325 -0.72 10.73 27.64
CA LEU A 325 -1.52 11.60 26.77
C LEU A 325 -1.20 13.08 27.03
N ASP A 326 -1.10 13.86 25.95
CA ASP A 326 -0.82 15.29 26.05
C ASP A 326 -2.04 16.04 26.61
N ARG A 327 -1.87 16.66 27.78
CA ARG A 327 -2.93 17.39 28.51
C ARG A 327 -2.83 18.91 28.37
N GLY A 328 -1.97 19.44 27.49
CA GLY A 328 -1.83 20.89 27.32
C GLY A 328 -0.41 21.36 27.60
N SER A 329 -0.20 22.24 28.59
CA SER A 329 1.13 22.81 28.84
C SER A 329 2.11 21.78 29.43
N ILE A 330 3.41 22.14 29.51
CA ILE A 330 4.40 21.27 30.18
C ILE A 330 4.00 21.07 31.65
N TYR A 331 3.53 22.13 32.29
CA TYR A 331 3.08 22.11 33.68
C TYR A 331 1.90 21.14 33.89
N ASP A 332 0.84 21.24 33.08
CA ASP A 332 -0.36 20.39 33.21
C ASP A 332 -0.03 18.91 33.05
N ASN A 333 0.85 18.60 32.09
CA ASN A 333 1.32 17.24 31.87
C ASN A 333 2.18 16.71 33.03
N VAL A 334 2.97 17.56 33.69
CA VAL A 334 3.76 17.14 34.86
C VAL A 334 2.83 16.86 36.04
N LEU A 335 1.90 17.76 36.35
CA LEU A 335 0.93 17.58 37.45
C LEU A 335 0.12 16.30 37.29
N TYR A 336 -0.50 16.11 36.13
CA TYR A 336 -1.32 14.93 35.86
C TYR A 336 -0.53 13.62 36.04
N ARG A 337 0.76 13.59 35.66
CA ARG A 337 1.62 12.42 35.86
C ARG A 337 1.98 12.19 37.33
N LEU A 338 2.15 13.25 38.11
CA LEU A 338 2.40 13.16 39.55
C LEU A 338 1.17 12.63 40.28
N GLU A 339 -0.02 13.17 39.97
CA GLU A 339 -1.31 12.70 40.50
C GLU A 339 -1.54 11.22 40.16
N ALA A 340 -1.30 10.83 38.90
CA ALA A 340 -1.48 9.45 38.46
C ALA A 340 -0.50 8.45 39.11
N GLU A 341 0.71 8.90 39.50
CA GLU A 341 1.67 8.07 40.26
C GLU A 341 1.55 8.23 41.79
N GLY A 342 0.64 9.07 42.28
CA GLY A 342 0.46 9.34 43.72
C GLY A 342 1.70 9.94 44.39
N ILE A 343 2.41 10.81 43.67
CA ILE A 343 3.63 11.47 44.18
C ILE A 343 3.24 12.77 44.86
N GLU A 344 3.52 12.85 46.16
CA GLU A 344 3.26 14.03 46.99
C GLU A 344 4.54 14.44 47.74
N PHE A 345 4.70 15.73 47.99
CA PHE A 345 5.76 16.23 48.87
C PHE A 345 5.41 15.98 50.34
N SER A 346 6.44 15.70 51.15
CA SER A 346 6.31 15.66 52.62
C SER A 346 5.70 16.95 53.15
N ASP A 347 4.93 16.85 54.23
CA ASP A 347 4.36 17.99 54.95
C ASP A 347 5.42 19.01 55.41
N CYS A 348 6.67 18.56 55.59
CA CYS A 348 7.79 19.42 55.97
C CYS A 348 8.42 20.17 54.77
N CYS A 349 7.90 19.99 53.55
CA CYS A 349 8.46 20.49 52.29
C CYS A 349 7.45 21.29 51.43
N LYS A 350 6.38 21.81 52.05
CA LYS A 350 5.30 22.50 51.34
C LYS A 350 5.73 23.81 50.67
N GLU A 351 6.69 24.53 51.25
CA GLU A 351 7.20 25.75 50.63
C GLU A 351 8.04 25.43 49.39
N THR A 352 8.87 24.38 49.45
CA THR A 352 9.61 23.87 48.30
C THR A 352 8.66 23.40 47.20
N GLU A 353 7.58 22.68 47.56
CA GLU A 353 6.55 22.23 46.63
C GLU A 353 5.94 23.39 45.84
N LEU A 354 5.49 24.44 46.55
CA LEU A 354 4.92 25.64 45.95
C LEU A 354 5.91 26.33 45.00
N LEU A 355 7.12 26.62 45.48
CA LEU A 355 8.16 27.31 44.69
C LEU A 355 8.60 26.51 43.47
N TRP A 356 8.69 25.19 43.61
CA TRP A 356 9.06 24.29 42.51
C TRP A 356 7.99 24.26 41.41
N PHE A 357 6.70 24.19 41.79
CA PHE A 357 5.61 24.23 40.83
C PHE A 357 5.46 25.59 40.16
N GLU A 358 5.67 26.70 40.87
CA GLU A 358 5.76 28.04 40.26
C GLU A 358 6.91 28.12 39.24
N PHE A 359 8.08 27.58 39.60
CA PHE A 359 9.22 27.50 38.70
C PHE A 359 8.90 26.71 37.42
N ILE A 360 8.27 25.53 37.54
CA ILE A 360 7.87 24.73 36.37
C ILE A 360 6.85 25.51 35.54
N ARG A 361 5.85 26.16 36.16
CA ARG A 361 4.84 26.95 35.46
C ARG A 361 5.47 28.11 34.69
N PHE A 362 6.40 28.83 35.30
CA PHE A 362 7.14 29.91 34.66
C PHE A 362 7.95 29.40 33.45
N LYS A 363 8.70 28.29 33.61
CA LYS A 363 9.45 27.69 32.49
C LYS A 363 8.53 27.13 31.39
N SER A 364 7.34 26.64 31.75
CA SER A 364 6.31 26.20 30.81
C SER A 364 5.79 27.37 29.97
N ASN A 365 5.51 28.53 30.58
CA ASN A 365 5.05 29.73 29.88
C ASN A 365 6.10 30.33 28.94
N LEU A 366 7.39 30.23 29.31
CA LEU A 366 8.50 30.69 28.45
C LEU A 366 8.80 29.72 27.28
N TYR A 367 8.21 28.53 27.27
CA TYR A 367 8.48 27.54 26.23
C TYR A 367 7.72 27.88 24.94
N THR A 368 8.44 28.36 23.93
CA THR A 368 7.89 28.70 22.60
C THR A 368 8.12 27.60 21.55
N GLY A 369 8.62 26.44 21.95
CA GLY A 369 8.95 25.35 21.03
C GLY A 369 7.70 24.71 20.43
N ARG A 370 7.60 24.64 19.10
CA ARG A 370 6.52 23.94 18.39
C ARG A 370 6.68 22.42 18.31
N ASN A 371 7.80 21.87 18.80
CA ASN A 371 8.16 20.47 18.65
C ASN A 371 7.66 19.62 19.84
N ASN A 372 6.67 18.76 19.59
CA ASN A 372 6.11 17.85 20.59
C ASN A 372 7.17 16.95 21.25
N ALA A 373 8.16 16.44 20.51
CA ALA A 373 9.19 15.59 21.10
C ALA A 373 10.10 16.35 22.08
N SER A 374 10.35 17.63 21.80
CA SER A 374 11.11 18.49 22.71
C SER A 374 10.29 18.81 23.96
N LYS A 375 8.99 19.06 23.79
CA LYS A 375 8.03 19.25 24.88
C LYS A 375 7.95 18.00 25.77
N ASP A 376 7.75 16.82 25.19
CA ASP A 376 7.69 15.53 25.88
C ASP A 376 8.97 15.25 26.67
N SER A 377 10.14 15.52 26.07
CA SER A 377 11.41 15.38 26.77
C SER A 377 11.52 16.32 27.97
N ARG A 378 10.96 17.53 27.91
CA ARG A 378 10.94 18.49 29.02
C ARG A 378 9.95 18.09 30.11
N VAL A 379 8.76 17.62 29.73
CA VAL A 379 7.79 17.05 30.67
C VAL A 379 8.43 15.90 31.44
N LEU A 380 9.11 14.98 30.75
CA LEU A 380 9.80 13.86 31.41
C LEU A 380 10.96 14.34 32.29
N GLU A 381 11.72 15.35 31.85
CA GLU A 381 12.81 15.94 32.63
C GLU A 381 12.30 16.53 33.95
N TYR A 382 11.24 17.35 33.91
CA TYR A 382 10.63 17.93 35.11
C TYR A 382 9.92 16.90 35.96
N PHE A 383 9.14 15.99 35.39
CA PHE A 383 8.46 14.92 36.13
C PHE A 383 9.44 14.07 36.96
N VAL A 384 10.52 13.59 36.33
CA VAL A 384 11.53 12.79 37.03
C VAL A 384 12.29 13.63 38.06
N ALA A 385 12.56 14.90 37.77
CA ALA A 385 13.17 15.80 38.75
C ALA A 385 12.26 16.04 39.95
N THR A 386 10.96 16.29 39.75
CA THR A 386 9.96 16.48 40.83
C THR A 386 9.86 15.23 41.69
N LYS A 387 9.76 14.05 41.07
CA LYS A 387 9.70 12.77 41.78
C LYS A 387 10.90 12.59 42.71
N ILE A 388 12.10 12.81 42.20
CA ILE A 388 13.33 12.71 42.99
C ILE A 388 13.42 13.82 44.06
N LEU A 389 12.88 15.01 43.79
CA LEU A 389 12.81 16.09 44.77
C LEU A 389 11.93 15.68 45.96
N ALA A 390 10.72 15.18 45.69
CA ALA A 390 9.77 14.70 46.69
C ALA A 390 10.28 13.47 47.45
N GLU A 391 10.90 12.50 46.77
CA GLU A 391 11.45 11.29 47.42
C GLU A 391 12.63 11.59 48.36
N ARG A 392 13.45 12.61 48.05
CA ARG A 392 14.70 12.90 48.80
C ARG A 392 14.54 14.01 49.83
N LEU A 393 13.56 14.89 49.68
CA LEU A 393 13.24 15.93 50.65
C LEU A 393 12.06 15.48 51.51
N VAL A 394 12.38 14.94 52.69
CA VAL A 394 11.37 14.44 53.63
C VAL A 394 11.35 15.26 54.92
N GLU A 395 12.52 15.66 55.42
CA GLU A 395 12.66 16.23 56.77
C GLU A 395 12.68 17.75 56.81
N LYS A 396 13.11 18.41 55.73
CA LYS A 396 13.27 19.87 55.68
C LYS A 396 13.22 20.42 54.26
N GLU A 397 12.83 21.67 54.17
CA GLU A 397 12.78 22.46 52.94
C GLU A 397 14.14 22.54 52.22
N ILE A 398 14.13 22.59 50.88
CA ILE A 398 15.36 22.55 50.06
C ILE A 398 16.33 23.69 50.38
N PHE A 399 15.81 24.84 50.81
CA PHE A 399 16.61 26.01 51.17
C PHE A 399 17.25 25.92 52.56
N MET A 400 16.80 24.99 53.40
CA MET A 400 17.41 24.63 54.69
C MET A 400 18.49 23.56 54.56
N CYS A 401 18.63 22.94 53.38
CA CYS A 401 19.73 22.02 53.10
C CYS A 401 21.05 22.77 52.91
N SER A 402 22.11 22.25 53.52
CA SER A 402 23.48 22.72 53.32
C SER A 402 24.01 22.31 51.94
N THR A 403 25.06 22.97 51.47
CA THR A 403 25.71 22.63 50.19
C THR A 403 26.14 21.15 50.12
N LYS A 404 26.64 20.60 51.24
CA LYS A 404 27.08 19.18 51.31
C LYS A 404 25.89 18.23 51.13
N GLU A 405 24.77 18.52 51.79
CA GLU A 405 23.54 17.74 51.66
C GLU A 405 22.99 17.79 50.23
N LEU A 406 22.95 18.96 49.59
CA LEU A 406 22.51 19.08 48.20
C LEU A 406 23.42 18.32 47.22
N ASN A 407 24.74 18.34 47.44
CA ASN A 407 25.68 17.58 46.62
C ASN A 407 25.51 16.06 46.81
N LEU A 408 25.27 15.61 48.03
CA LEU A 408 25.00 14.20 48.33
C LEU A 408 23.63 13.76 47.84
N MET A 409 22.60 14.60 47.94
CA MET A 409 21.23 14.28 47.55
C MET A 409 21.03 14.38 46.05
N PHE A 410 21.60 15.35 45.33
CA PHE A 410 21.27 15.59 43.92
C PHE A 410 22.48 15.66 43.00
N PHE A 411 23.61 16.21 43.43
CA PHE A 411 24.77 16.49 42.57
C PHE A 411 25.93 15.49 42.71
N ASN A 412 25.61 14.23 42.99
CA ASN A 412 26.55 13.10 43.08
C ASN A 412 26.69 12.35 41.74
N GLN A 413 27.65 11.43 41.60
CA GLN A 413 27.84 10.67 40.36
C GLN A 413 26.68 9.73 40.01
N ASN A 414 25.92 9.27 41.01
CA ASN A 414 24.81 8.33 40.85
C ASN A 414 23.53 8.98 40.28
N THR A 415 23.45 10.31 40.27
CA THR A 415 22.28 11.04 39.78
C THR A 415 22.46 11.46 38.32
N GLY A 416 21.47 11.12 37.48
CA GLY A 416 21.50 11.42 36.05
C GLY A 416 21.42 12.92 35.74
N MET A 417 21.98 13.32 34.59
CA MET A 417 22.02 14.73 34.15
C MET A 417 20.65 15.37 33.94
N ARG A 418 19.62 14.57 33.63
CA ARG A 418 18.23 15.01 33.47
C ARG A 418 17.60 15.49 34.77
N ILE A 419 18.13 15.06 35.92
CA ILE A 419 17.66 15.47 37.25
C ILE A 419 18.46 16.67 37.75
N LYS A 420 19.80 16.59 37.62
CA LYS A 420 20.69 17.64 38.12
C LYS A 420 20.44 19.00 37.48
N LYS A 421 20.21 19.06 36.17
CA LYS A 421 20.06 20.34 35.45
C LYS A 421 18.83 21.13 35.91
N PRO A 422 17.59 20.57 35.93
CA PRO A 422 16.42 21.28 36.44
C PRO A 422 16.61 21.78 37.87
N ILE A 423 17.08 20.92 38.78
CA ILE A 423 17.26 21.26 40.19
C ILE A 423 18.31 22.36 40.35
N TYR A 424 19.43 22.29 39.62
CA TYR A 424 20.46 23.35 39.65
C TYR A 424 19.93 24.70 39.16
N ILE A 425 19.14 24.70 38.07
CA ILE A 425 18.54 25.93 37.54
C ILE A 425 17.56 26.50 38.57
N PHE A 426 16.74 25.66 39.19
CA PHE A 426 15.81 26.08 40.25
C PHE A 426 16.54 26.71 41.44
N LEU A 427 17.59 26.06 41.97
CA LEU A 427 18.42 26.63 43.04
C LEU A 427 19.07 27.96 42.62
N LYS A 428 19.44 28.12 41.35
CA LYS A 428 20.00 29.38 40.82
C LYS A 428 18.95 30.49 40.73
N GLU A 429 17.72 30.18 40.31
CA GLU A 429 16.63 31.17 40.29
C GLU A 429 16.23 31.56 41.71
N LEU A 430 16.07 30.60 42.63
CA LEU A 430 15.89 30.87 44.05
C LEU A 430 17.00 31.76 44.59
N GLY A 431 18.25 31.52 44.15
CA GLY A 431 19.43 32.30 44.48
C GLY A 431 19.35 33.79 44.12
N LYS A 432 18.64 34.15 43.05
CA LYS A 432 18.60 35.51 42.47
C LYS A 432 17.43 36.36 42.93
N THR A 433 16.37 35.77 43.47
CA THR A 433 15.17 36.52 43.86
C THR A 433 15.37 37.12 45.25
N ASP A 434 15.65 38.42 45.32
CA ASP A 434 15.80 39.20 46.58
C ASP A 434 14.44 39.48 47.30
N GLY A 435 13.35 38.82 46.88
CA GLY A 435 11.98 39.17 47.25
C GLY A 435 11.19 38.14 48.06
N TYR A 436 11.76 37.00 48.44
CA TYR A 436 11.08 36.06 49.36
C TYR A 436 11.43 36.40 50.82
N PRO A 437 10.48 36.91 51.62
CA PRO A 437 10.73 37.18 53.03
C PRO A 437 10.93 35.83 53.74
N SER A 438 12.00 35.71 54.54
CA SER A 438 12.20 34.70 55.60
C SER A 438 13.11 33.48 55.36
N CYS A 439 13.58 33.15 54.15
CA CYS A 439 14.45 31.97 53.99
C CYS A 439 15.94 32.32 53.91
N ARG A 440 16.65 32.31 55.05
CA ARG A 440 18.13 32.28 55.06
C ARG A 440 18.58 30.99 54.38
N LYS A 441 19.01 31.10 53.11
CA LYS A 441 19.53 29.97 52.33
C LYS A 441 20.74 29.37 53.06
N SER A 442 20.66 28.10 53.42
CA SER A 442 21.73 27.38 54.13
C SER A 442 22.81 26.83 53.19
N PHE A 443 22.67 27.04 51.88
CA PHE A 443 23.62 26.59 50.85
C PHE A 443 24.27 27.77 50.10
N LYS A 444 25.47 27.53 49.58
CA LYS A 444 26.19 28.45 48.70
C LYS A 444 26.25 27.88 47.29
N LEU A 445 25.67 28.59 46.33
CA LEU A 445 25.55 28.11 44.94
C LEU A 445 26.92 27.77 44.30
N ASN A 446 27.96 28.53 44.62
CA ASN A 446 29.31 28.35 44.07
C ASN A 446 30.00 27.06 44.55
N GLU A 447 29.53 26.47 45.66
CA GLU A 447 30.07 25.24 46.24
C GLU A 447 29.27 23.99 45.81
N ILE A 448 28.19 24.17 45.05
CA ILE A 448 27.39 23.07 44.49
C ILE A 448 28.10 22.53 43.24
N ASN A 449 28.19 21.21 43.12
CA ASN A 449 28.76 20.53 41.96
C ASN A 449 27.92 20.84 40.71
N SER A 450 28.41 21.76 39.89
CA SER A 450 27.73 22.16 38.66
C SER A 450 27.50 20.96 37.74
N PRO A 451 26.27 20.72 37.26
CA PRO A 451 26.03 19.72 36.23
C PRO A 451 26.58 20.15 34.87
N TYR A 452 26.98 21.40 34.70
CA TYR A 452 27.61 21.87 33.48
C TYR A 452 29.12 21.63 33.58
N LYS A 453 29.72 21.03 32.55
CA LYS A 453 31.18 20.88 32.48
C LYS A 453 31.81 22.25 32.74
N ALA A 454 32.80 22.30 33.64
CA ALA A 454 33.66 23.48 33.75
C ALA A 454 34.10 23.85 32.34
N GLU A 455 34.02 25.14 31.99
CA GLU A 455 34.50 25.64 30.71
C GLU A 455 35.97 25.28 30.59
N SER A 456 36.27 24.14 29.97
CA SER A 456 37.63 23.88 29.56
C SER A 456 37.91 24.96 28.54
N LYS A 457 38.90 25.82 28.80
CA LYS A 457 39.59 26.64 27.79
C LYS A 457 40.29 25.75 26.76
N LYS A 458 39.66 24.64 26.31
CA LYS A 458 40.04 24.00 25.06
C LYS A 458 39.76 25.06 24.00
N LYS A 459 40.83 25.63 23.44
CA LYS A 459 40.79 26.32 22.15
C LYS A 459 39.75 25.61 21.30
N ASN A 460 38.70 26.33 20.90
CA ASN A 460 37.61 25.81 20.06
C ASN A 460 38.24 25.01 18.92
N GLN A 461 38.31 23.68 19.04
CA GLN A 461 38.69 22.86 17.90
C GLN A 461 37.61 23.13 16.85
N VAL A 462 38.08 23.62 15.72
CA VAL A 462 37.27 24.15 14.62
C VAL A 462 36.28 23.09 14.20
N ASN A 463 35.02 23.19 14.64
CA ASN A 463 33.97 22.24 14.25
C ASN A 463 33.27 22.72 12.96
N VAL A 464 34.08 22.92 11.92
CA VAL A 464 33.67 23.20 10.54
C VAL A 464 34.53 22.36 9.59
N TYR A 465 34.03 22.08 8.40
CA TYR A 465 34.80 21.53 7.29
C TYR A 465 35.73 22.56 6.64
N THR A 466 36.86 22.11 6.12
CA THR A 466 37.74 22.93 5.25
C THR A 466 37.11 23.12 3.86
N PRO A 467 37.58 24.09 3.05
CA PRO A 467 37.12 24.26 1.67
C PRO A 467 37.27 23.00 0.82
N GLU A 468 38.34 22.22 1.01
CA GLU A 468 38.59 20.97 0.30
C GLU A 468 37.59 19.89 0.73
N GLU A 469 37.37 19.71 2.03
CA GLU A 469 36.35 18.78 2.55
C GLU A 469 34.95 19.14 2.03
N TYR A 470 34.62 20.42 2.00
CA TYR A 470 33.36 20.92 1.44
C TYR A 470 33.26 20.61 -0.06
N LYS A 471 34.30 20.86 -0.86
CA LYS A 471 34.33 20.51 -2.29
C LYS A 471 34.13 19.01 -2.53
N LYS A 472 34.72 18.15 -1.70
CA LYS A 472 34.51 16.69 -1.79
C LYS A 472 33.05 16.32 -1.56
N PHE A 473 32.41 16.90 -0.54
CA PHE A 473 30.97 16.71 -0.33
C PHE A 473 30.14 17.27 -1.48
N PHE A 474 30.44 18.49 -1.92
CA PHE A 474 29.72 19.15 -3.00
C PHE A 474 29.74 18.29 -4.27
N ASN A 475 30.93 17.90 -4.74
CA ASN A 475 31.12 17.10 -5.95
C ASN A 475 30.38 15.76 -5.88
N TYR A 476 30.43 15.08 -4.73
CA TYR A 476 29.73 13.81 -4.56
C TYR A 476 28.22 14.00 -4.60
N ILE A 477 27.68 14.86 -3.73
CA ILE A 477 26.23 15.04 -3.54
C ILE A 477 25.57 15.63 -4.81
N SER A 478 26.30 16.44 -5.58
CA SER A 478 25.82 17.04 -6.84
C SER A 478 25.87 16.11 -8.04
N ASP A 479 26.51 14.94 -7.93
CA ASP A 479 26.71 14.03 -9.06
C ASP A 479 25.39 13.35 -9.46
N LEU A 480 24.78 13.86 -10.54
CA LEU A 480 23.55 13.32 -11.10
C LEU A 480 23.70 11.88 -11.60
N VAL A 481 24.86 11.51 -12.15
CA VAL A 481 25.10 10.18 -12.72
C VAL A 481 25.06 9.15 -11.60
N ILE A 482 25.65 9.45 -10.45
CA ILE A 482 25.62 8.57 -9.28
C ILE A 482 24.22 8.53 -8.67
N HIS A 483 23.60 9.68 -8.43
CA HIS A 483 22.45 9.76 -7.54
C HIS A 483 21.10 9.51 -8.23
N LYS A 484 20.92 9.88 -9.52
CA LYS A 484 19.64 9.74 -10.23
C LYS A 484 19.12 8.31 -10.21
N ASP A 485 19.89 7.37 -10.74
CA ASP A 485 19.43 5.98 -10.91
C ASP A 485 19.24 5.27 -9.57
N ARG A 486 20.08 5.57 -8.58
CA ARG A 486 19.95 5.04 -7.22
C ARG A 486 18.70 5.54 -6.52
N ALA A 487 18.39 6.82 -6.67
CA ALA A 487 17.19 7.40 -6.09
C ALA A 487 15.93 6.84 -6.76
N ILE A 488 15.93 6.67 -8.10
CA ILE A 488 14.83 6.01 -8.83
C ILE A 488 14.65 4.57 -8.33
N GLN A 489 15.73 3.79 -8.28
CA GLN A 489 15.69 2.39 -7.83
C GLN A 489 15.21 2.28 -6.38
N SER A 490 15.68 3.16 -5.49
CA SER A 490 15.23 3.24 -4.09
C SER A 490 13.74 3.52 -3.98
N VAL A 491 13.20 4.46 -4.76
CA VAL A 491 11.77 4.77 -4.76
C VAL A 491 10.95 3.59 -5.28
N LYS A 492 11.40 2.91 -6.34
CA LYS A 492 10.75 1.68 -6.84
C LYS A 492 10.71 0.57 -5.80
N GLU A 493 11.85 0.26 -5.19
CA GLU A 493 11.91 -0.74 -4.12
C GLU A 493 10.98 -0.40 -2.96
N ASP A 494 10.88 0.89 -2.61
CA ASP A 494 10.02 1.37 -1.54
C ASP A 494 8.52 1.22 -1.91
N ILE A 495 8.16 1.45 -3.17
CA ILE A 495 6.80 1.22 -3.71
C ILE A 495 6.47 -0.27 -3.77
N ASP A 496 7.35 -1.10 -4.32
CA ASP A 496 7.16 -2.56 -4.40
C ASP A 496 7.04 -3.18 -3.01
N LYS A 497 7.86 -2.73 -2.06
CA LYS A 497 7.74 -3.11 -0.65
C LYS A 497 6.40 -2.70 -0.06
N PHE A 498 5.81 -1.59 -0.48
CA PHE A 498 4.50 -1.16 0.02
C PHE A 498 3.35 -1.97 -0.59
N VAL A 499 3.39 -2.24 -1.90
CA VAL A 499 2.35 -2.97 -2.63
C VAL A 499 2.37 -4.47 -2.33
N ASN A 500 3.56 -5.10 -2.33
CA ASN A 500 3.69 -6.56 -2.38
C ASN A 500 4.00 -7.25 -1.04
N GLY A 501 4.03 -6.56 0.10
CA GLY A 501 4.17 -7.32 1.34
C GLY A 501 3.76 -6.62 2.62
N GLY A 502 3.35 -7.44 3.59
CA GLY A 502 2.87 -7.00 4.90
C GLY A 502 3.85 -6.09 5.65
N TYR A 503 3.27 -5.23 6.50
CA TYR A 503 3.90 -4.12 7.21
C TYR A 503 4.99 -4.47 8.25
N LYS A 504 5.36 -5.75 8.45
CA LYS A 504 6.31 -6.14 9.51
C LYS A 504 7.76 -6.15 9.01
N ASN A 505 8.62 -5.37 9.65
CA ASN A 505 10.10 -5.37 9.55
C ASN A 505 10.73 -5.00 8.18
N LYS A 506 10.21 -3.98 7.48
CA LYS A 506 10.85 -3.45 6.26
C LYS A 506 11.70 -2.21 6.57
N TYR A 507 13.00 -2.30 6.29
CA TYR A 507 13.90 -1.14 6.30
C TYR A 507 13.79 -0.41 4.95
N PHE A 508 13.47 0.89 5.01
CA PHE A 508 13.42 1.78 3.86
C PHE A 508 14.70 2.62 3.87
N ASN A 509 15.42 2.65 2.74
CA ASN A 509 16.67 3.41 2.62
C ASN A 509 16.40 4.91 2.40
N ARG A 510 15.23 5.28 1.85
CA ARG A 510 14.76 6.67 1.68
C ARG A 510 15.82 7.54 0.98
N TYR A 511 16.45 6.99 -0.05
CA TYR A 511 17.63 7.60 -0.69
C TYR A 511 17.30 8.99 -1.26
N ASP A 512 16.14 9.14 -1.90
CA ASP A 512 15.60 10.41 -2.40
C ASP A 512 15.51 11.48 -1.31
N SER A 513 14.99 11.13 -0.13
CA SER A 513 14.86 12.03 1.01
C SER A 513 16.22 12.42 1.58
N VAL A 514 17.17 11.48 1.67
CA VAL A 514 18.53 11.78 2.10
C VAL A 514 19.21 12.70 1.09
N TRP A 515 19.06 12.44 -0.20
CA TRP A 515 19.67 13.25 -1.25
C TRP A 515 19.18 14.70 -1.22
N LEU A 516 17.86 14.91 -1.18
CA LEU A 516 17.28 16.25 -1.06
C LEU A 516 17.76 16.94 0.23
N TYR A 517 17.78 16.21 1.34
CA TYR A 517 18.26 16.75 2.63
C TYR A 517 19.72 17.22 2.57
N MET A 518 20.59 16.48 1.90
CA MET A 518 22.00 16.86 1.74
C MET A 518 22.16 18.08 0.82
N LEU A 519 21.45 18.10 -0.32
CA LEU A 519 21.46 19.22 -1.27
C LEU A 519 20.98 20.53 -0.62
N VAL A 520 19.96 20.47 0.23
CA VAL A 520 19.49 21.64 0.99
C VAL A 520 20.61 22.19 1.89
N HIS A 521 21.35 21.32 2.60
CA HIS A 521 22.46 21.73 3.48
C HIS A 521 23.67 22.31 2.74
N LEU A 522 23.87 21.97 1.45
CA LEU A 522 24.95 22.55 0.65
C LEU A 522 24.66 24.00 0.25
N ASN A 523 23.39 24.35 0.02
CA ASN A 523 23.00 25.70 -0.43
C ASN A 523 22.43 26.59 0.68
N ASN A 524 22.02 26.01 1.81
CA ASN A 524 21.24 26.74 2.80
C ASN A 524 21.82 26.56 4.21
N ALA A 525 21.97 27.67 4.92
CA ALA A 525 22.39 27.72 6.34
C ALA A 525 21.26 27.29 7.30
N TRP A 526 20.51 26.24 6.96
CA TRP A 526 19.31 25.82 7.68
C TRP A 526 19.60 24.76 8.74
N ARG A 527 18.80 24.77 9.82
CA ARG A 527 18.91 23.74 10.86
C ARG A 527 18.29 22.43 10.37
N HIS A 528 18.66 21.31 11.00
CA HIS A 528 18.11 19.99 10.69
C HIS A 528 16.58 20.00 10.49
N TRP A 529 15.82 20.51 11.48
CA TRP A 529 14.36 20.58 11.40
C TRP A 529 13.88 21.40 10.20
N ASP A 530 14.52 22.55 9.95
CA ASP A 530 14.18 23.41 8.83
C ASP A 530 14.36 22.68 7.49
N CYS A 531 15.46 21.93 7.34
CA CYS A 531 15.73 21.12 6.14
C CYS A 531 14.75 19.95 5.98
N THR A 532 14.14 19.43 7.05
CA THR A 532 13.15 18.34 6.97
C THR A 532 11.71 18.82 6.78
N GLU A 533 11.50 20.13 6.64
CA GLU A 533 10.19 20.76 6.44
C GLU A 533 10.09 21.41 5.05
N ILE A 534 10.74 20.79 4.06
CA ILE A 534 10.59 21.19 2.66
C ILE A 534 9.15 20.84 2.23
N PRO A 535 8.36 21.82 1.78
CA PRO A 535 6.98 21.61 1.42
C PRO A 535 6.85 20.81 0.12
N ARG A 536 5.70 20.14 -0.04
CA ARG A 536 5.24 19.48 -1.28
C ARG A 536 5.38 20.38 -2.52
N ILE A 537 5.50 19.79 -3.71
CA ILE A 537 5.50 20.55 -4.99
C ILE A 537 4.49 19.95 -5.97
N ASN A 538 4.02 20.76 -6.93
CA ASN A 538 3.24 20.28 -8.07
C ASN A 538 4.07 20.36 -9.36
N PHE A 539 3.61 19.66 -10.41
CA PHE A 539 4.29 19.61 -11.71
C PHE A 539 3.62 20.50 -12.77
N GLU A 540 2.70 21.37 -12.34
CA GLU A 540 1.97 22.27 -13.22
C GLU A 540 2.92 23.26 -13.91
N GLY A 541 2.80 23.39 -15.24
CA GLY A 541 3.68 24.20 -16.07
C GLY A 541 5.01 23.54 -16.44
N THR A 542 5.23 22.27 -16.08
CA THR A 542 6.40 21.47 -16.47
C THR A 542 6.00 20.32 -17.40
N ASN A 543 6.95 19.79 -18.17
CA ASN A 543 6.73 18.61 -19.01
C ASN A 543 6.89 17.28 -18.23
N ILE A 544 6.87 17.33 -16.89
CA ILE A 544 7.08 16.18 -16.02
C ILE A 544 5.74 15.49 -15.76
N ASP A 545 5.60 14.27 -16.28
CA ASP A 545 4.41 13.41 -16.06
C ASP A 545 4.20 13.05 -14.59
N GLY A 546 5.29 12.90 -13.83
CA GLY A 546 5.23 12.62 -12.40
C GLY A 546 5.05 11.14 -12.04
N SER A 547 5.38 10.23 -12.96
CA SER A 547 5.51 8.79 -12.70
C SER A 547 6.99 8.39 -12.58
N ILE A 548 7.24 7.27 -11.89
CA ILE A 548 8.60 6.75 -11.73
C ILE A 548 9.11 6.14 -13.05
N GLU A 549 8.22 5.59 -13.86
CA GLU A 549 8.48 5.07 -15.20
C GLU A 549 8.91 6.18 -16.16
N TRP A 550 8.28 7.36 -16.08
CA TRP A 550 8.67 8.50 -16.91
C TRP A 550 10.10 8.95 -16.62
N LEU A 551 10.50 9.05 -15.34
CA LEU A 551 11.87 9.46 -14.95
C LEU A 551 12.97 8.47 -15.33
N GLN A 552 12.62 7.20 -15.57
CA GLN A 552 13.58 6.21 -16.09
C GLN A 552 13.87 6.43 -17.56
N ASN A 553 12.84 6.79 -18.33
CA ASN A 553 12.92 6.88 -19.79
C ASN A 553 13.24 8.31 -20.27
N ASN A 554 13.11 9.31 -19.40
CA ASN A 554 13.25 10.72 -19.74
C ASN A 554 14.20 11.44 -18.77
N ASN A 555 14.74 12.57 -19.22
CA ASN A 555 15.52 13.48 -18.38
C ASN A 555 14.72 14.75 -18.09
N ILE A 556 14.87 15.28 -16.88
CA ILE A 556 14.34 16.60 -16.53
C ILE A 556 15.18 17.63 -17.27
N SER A 557 14.54 18.45 -18.09
CA SER A 557 15.20 19.55 -18.79
C SER A 557 15.68 20.62 -17.80
N MET A 558 16.69 21.41 -18.15
CA MET A 558 17.12 22.53 -17.30
C MET A 558 15.98 23.54 -17.06
N GLU A 559 15.11 23.73 -18.06
CA GLU A 559 13.95 24.61 -17.95
C GLU A 559 12.93 24.10 -16.91
N ASP A 560 12.57 22.81 -16.99
CA ASP A 560 11.67 22.18 -16.01
C ASP A 560 12.29 22.16 -14.62
N ALA A 561 13.61 21.92 -14.52
CA ALA A 561 14.33 21.96 -13.25
C ALA A 561 14.28 23.36 -12.61
N LYS A 562 14.50 24.42 -13.39
CA LYS A 562 14.35 25.81 -12.92
C LYS A 562 12.93 26.08 -12.43
N LYS A 563 11.90 25.60 -13.13
CA LYS A 563 10.49 25.73 -12.70
C LYS A 563 10.23 25.02 -11.37
N VAL A 564 10.73 23.80 -11.19
CA VAL A 564 10.61 23.04 -9.92
C VAL A 564 11.28 23.78 -8.76
N VAL A 565 12.50 24.28 -8.95
CA VAL A 565 13.23 25.05 -7.93
C VAL A 565 12.50 26.35 -7.60
N ARG A 566 11.98 27.08 -8.58
CA ARG A 566 11.20 28.30 -8.36
C ARG A 566 9.95 28.06 -7.51
N LYS A 567 9.21 26.96 -7.75
CA LYS A 567 8.08 26.56 -6.90
C LYS A 567 8.49 26.35 -5.43
N LEU A 568 9.71 25.86 -5.16
CA LEU A 568 10.25 25.77 -3.80
C LEU A 568 10.60 27.14 -3.21
N GLN A 569 11.10 28.07 -4.03
CA GLN A 569 11.47 29.44 -3.64
C GLN A 569 10.27 30.32 -3.30
N ILE A 570 9.15 30.18 -4.03
CA ILE A 570 7.94 30.99 -3.85
C ILE A 570 7.23 30.65 -2.54
N LYS A 571 7.35 29.40 -2.07
CA LYS A 571 6.60 28.96 -0.89
C LYS A 571 6.99 29.73 0.36
N ASN A 572 5.98 30.08 1.16
CA ASN A 572 6.17 30.73 2.46
C ASN A 572 6.80 29.76 3.46
N LEU A 573 8.11 29.80 3.52
CA LEU A 573 8.93 28.98 4.38
C LEU A 573 9.19 29.77 5.68
N LYS A 574 9.09 29.13 6.85
CA LYS A 574 9.40 29.75 8.16
C LYS A 574 10.38 28.91 8.98
N HIS A 575 11.27 29.56 9.72
CA HIS A 575 12.17 28.89 10.66
C HIS A 575 11.39 28.28 11.83
N SER A 576 11.62 27.00 12.08
CA SER A 576 10.93 26.21 13.11
C SER A 576 11.16 26.71 14.55
N LYS A 577 12.30 27.37 14.83
CA LYS A 577 12.63 27.92 16.16
C LYS A 577 12.10 29.34 16.40
N THR A 578 12.07 30.20 15.38
CA THR A 578 11.80 31.64 15.52
C THR A 578 10.56 32.14 14.81
N GLY A 579 10.00 31.36 13.89
CA GLY A 579 8.86 31.76 13.06
C GLY A 579 9.19 32.82 12.01
N ALA A 580 10.46 33.24 11.88
CA ALA A 580 10.89 34.17 10.84
C ALA A 580 10.83 33.52 9.45
N GLU A 581 10.53 34.30 8.41
CA GLU A 581 10.55 33.82 7.02
C GLU A 581 11.95 33.29 6.65
N ARG A 582 12.02 32.28 5.79
CA ARG A 582 13.27 31.70 5.28
C ARG A 582 13.19 31.63 3.75
N TYR A 583 14.30 31.89 3.07
CA TYR A 583 14.40 31.81 1.62
C TYR A 583 15.17 30.56 1.20
N PHE A 584 14.72 29.90 0.12
CA PHE A 584 15.34 28.69 -0.41
C PHE A 584 16.39 29.03 -1.48
N TYR A 585 17.66 29.00 -1.13
CA TYR A 585 18.73 29.24 -2.09
C TYR A 585 19.07 27.96 -2.85
N CYS A 586 19.33 28.10 -4.15
CA CYS A 586 19.77 27.02 -5.01
C CYS A 586 20.79 27.54 -6.03
N SER A 587 22.01 27.00 -6.00
CA SER A 587 23.00 27.34 -7.03
C SER A 587 22.64 26.75 -8.38
N GLU A 588 23.09 27.40 -9.46
CA GLU A 588 22.81 26.92 -10.83
C GLU A 588 23.26 25.46 -11.01
N GLN A 589 24.45 25.11 -10.49
CA GLN A 589 25.02 23.76 -10.54
C GLN A 589 24.18 22.71 -9.79
N LEU A 590 23.42 23.14 -8.76
CA LEU A 590 22.56 22.25 -7.97
C LEU A 590 21.10 22.24 -8.44
N THR A 591 20.74 23.06 -9.45
CA THR A 591 19.36 23.15 -9.98
C THR A 591 18.82 21.78 -10.41
N LEU A 592 19.58 21.06 -11.24
CA LEU A 592 19.18 19.73 -11.70
C LEU A 592 19.14 18.71 -10.54
N PRO A 593 20.20 18.54 -9.73
CA PRO A 593 20.17 17.63 -8.57
C PRO A 593 18.98 17.88 -7.63
N VAL A 594 18.72 19.14 -7.29
CA VAL A 594 17.60 19.53 -6.42
C VAL A 594 16.27 19.20 -7.07
N ALA A 595 16.09 19.51 -8.36
CA ALA A 595 14.86 19.19 -9.08
C ALA A 595 14.60 17.68 -9.12
N TYR A 596 15.60 16.86 -9.48
CA TYR A 596 15.46 15.40 -9.47
C TYR A 596 15.10 14.86 -8.08
N ALA A 597 15.82 15.28 -7.05
CA ALA A 597 15.57 14.82 -5.68
C ALA A 597 14.17 15.25 -5.19
N ALA A 598 13.75 16.48 -5.48
CA ALA A 598 12.43 17.00 -5.10
C ALA A 598 11.28 16.29 -5.84
N VAL A 599 11.41 16.07 -7.15
CA VAL A 599 10.42 15.34 -7.96
C VAL A 599 10.29 13.90 -7.46
N LEU A 600 11.41 13.19 -7.25
CA LEU A 600 11.38 11.82 -6.71
C LEU A 600 10.73 11.77 -5.31
N CYS A 601 11.04 12.73 -4.44
CA CYS A 601 10.39 12.84 -3.14
C CYS A 601 8.88 13.08 -3.28
N GLU A 602 8.44 13.92 -4.21
CA GLU A 602 7.01 14.20 -4.44
C GLU A 602 6.28 12.96 -4.97
N ILE A 603 6.85 12.26 -5.98
CA ILE A 603 6.29 11.02 -6.53
C ILE A 603 6.11 9.98 -5.41
N ARG A 604 7.17 9.73 -4.64
CA ARG A 604 7.10 8.81 -3.48
C ARG A 604 6.06 9.27 -2.48
N THR A 605 5.99 10.56 -2.17
CA THR A 605 5.08 11.09 -1.15
C THR A 605 3.62 10.97 -1.57
N ARG A 606 3.28 11.25 -2.84
CA ARG A 606 1.94 11.03 -3.39
C ARG A 606 1.47 9.58 -3.26
N LEU A 607 2.36 8.63 -3.52
CA LEU A 607 2.02 7.20 -3.49
C LEU A 607 2.01 6.61 -2.09
N LEU A 608 2.99 6.96 -1.24
CA LEU A 608 3.22 6.28 0.04
C LEU A 608 2.73 7.06 1.26
N ASN A 609 2.71 8.39 1.20
CA ASN A 609 2.38 9.27 2.34
C ASN A 609 1.57 10.51 1.88
N PRO A 610 0.39 10.36 1.25
CA PRO A 610 -0.33 11.47 0.59
C PRO A 610 -0.75 12.61 1.53
N LEU A 611 -0.91 12.31 2.83
CA LEU A 611 -1.25 13.28 3.88
C LEU A 611 -0.03 14.04 4.44
N SER A 612 1.18 13.76 3.96
CA SER A 612 2.38 14.48 4.39
C SER A 612 2.44 15.85 3.73
N GLU A 613 2.67 16.88 4.55
CA GLU A 613 2.92 18.25 4.08
C GLU A 613 4.39 18.48 3.66
N SER A 614 5.28 17.52 3.94
CA SER A 614 6.70 17.62 3.60
C SER A 614 7.15 16.53 2.61
N LEU A 615 8.09 16.92 1.74
CA LEU A 615 8.77 16.03 0.78
C LEU A 615 9.71 15.04 1.47
N ILE A 616 10.40 15.44 2.54
CA ILE A 616 11.44 14.63 3.18
C ILE A 616 10.81 13.72 4.24
N ASP A 617 10.97 12.40 4.07
CA ASP A 617 10.51 11.39 5.03
C ASP A 617 11.56 10.29 5.23
N PHE A 618 12.20 10.27 6.40
CA PHE A 618 13.14 9.21 6.79
C PHE A 618 12.46 7.98 7.43
N ARG A 619 11.14 7.99 7.64
CA ARG A 619 10.39 6.97 8.40
C ARG A 619 10.91 6.71 9.81
N THR A 620 11.43 7.76 10.44
CA THR A 620 11.95 7.70 11.81
C THR A 620 11.14 8.64 12.71
N LYS A 621 11.05 8.27 14.00
CA LYS A 621 10.50 9.19 15.01
C LYS A 621 11.33 10.47 14.99
N ASN A 622 10.67 11.63 15.00
CA ASN A 622 11.29 12.96 15.02
C ASN A 622 12.11 13.32 13.76
N ARG A 623 11.87 12.68 12.61
CA ARG A 623 12.54 12.99 11.32
C ARG A 623 14.07 12.96 11.40
N THR A 624 14.64 12.12 12.26
CA THR A 624 16.09 12.01 12.40
C THR A 624 16.69 11.06 11.36
N LEU A 625 17.77 11.47 10.71
CA LEU A 625 18.54 10.59 9.82
C LEU A 625 19.25 9.50 10.65
N THR A 626 18.86 8.24 10.44
CA THR A 626 19.48 7.08 11.12
C THR A 626 20.68 6.54 10.35
N SER A 627 21.44 5.64 10.97
CA SER A 627 22.67 5.09 10.41
C SER A 627 22.47 4.29 9.11
N TYR A 628 21.31 3.64 8.93
CA TYR A 628 21.05 2.81 7.74
C TYR A 628 20.89 3.63 6.45
N PRO A 629 19.95 4.60 6.35
CA PRO A 629 19.87 5.51 5.21
C PRO A 629 21.18 6.27 4.95
N TYR A 630 21.86 6.72 6.00
CA TYR A 630 23.14 7.43 5.89
C TYR A 630 24.20 6.56 5.20
N LYS A 631 24.41 5.33 5.68
CA LYS A 631 25.40 4.40 5.11
C LYS A 631 25.07 4.02 3.67
N LYS A 632 23.78 3.90 3.34
CA LYS A 632 23.33 3.62 1.97
C LYS A 632 23.58 4.80 1.03
N PHE A 633 23.45 6.03 1.50
CA PHE A 633 23.71 7.21 0.68
C PHE A 633 25.20 7.41 0.41
N PHE A 634 26.07 7.26 1.42
CA PHE A 634 27.52 7.47 1.30
C PHE A 634 28.32 6.20 0.99
N CYS A 635 27.71 5.15 0.42
CA CYS A 635 28.38 3.85 0.24
C CYS A 635 29.59 3.91 -0.72
N ASP A 636 29.55 4.80 -1.72
CA ASP A 636 30.63 4.99 -2.70
C ASP A 636 31.32 6.34 -2.56
N PHE A 637 31.21 6.95 -1.38
CA PHE A 637 31.94 8.17 -1.09
C PHE A 637 33.42 7.84 -0.90
N SER A 638 34.28 8.51 -1.65
CA SER A 638 35.72 8.24 -1.71
C SER A 638 36.47 8.52 -0.40
N GLU A 639 35.85 9.20 0.56
CA GLU A 639 36.44 9.61 1.84
C GLU A 639 35.69 9.02 3.04
N PRO A 640 35.91 7.74 3.39
CA PRO A 640 35.14 7.06 4.44
C PRO A 640 35.34 7.68 5.84
N ASN A 641 36.44 8.40 6.06
CA ASN A 641 36.76 9.08 7.32
C ASN A 641 36.07 10.44 7.46
N LEU A 642 35.55 11.01 6.36
CA LEU A 642 34.91 12.31 6.34
C LEU A 642 33.39 12.14 6.55
N ILE A 643 32.94 12.38 7.78
CA ILE A 643 31.53 12.15 8.19
C ILE A 643 30.71 13.43 8.02
N PHE A 644 29.60 13.34 7.28
CA PHE A 644 28.64 14.43 7.15
C PHE A 644 27.82 14.59 8.43
N SER A 645 27.79 15.81 8.96
CA SER A 645 26.97 16.26 10.08
C SER A 645 26.28 17.57 9.71
N SER A 646 24.96 17.61 9.88
CA SER A 646 24.14 18.80 9.63
C SER A 646 24.60 20.02 10.44
N LEU A 647 24.95 19.82 11.72
CA LEU A 647 25.43 20.93 12.55
C LEU A 647 26.79 21.45 12.08
N LYS A 648 27.69 20.55 11.67
CA LYS A 648 29.03 20.92 11.17
C LYS A 648 28.90 21.62 9.81
N MET A 649 28.07 21.11 8.90
CA MET A 649 27.85 21.71 7.57
C MET A 649 27.19 23.09 7.66
N ASN A 650 26.18 23.23 8.53
CA ASN A 650 25.55 24.53 8.79
C ASN A 650 26.58 25.57 9.28
N ARG A 651 27.46 25.18 10.22
CA ARG A 651 28.54 26.05 10.71
C ARG A 651 29.54 26.38 9.60
N THR A 652 29.95 25.39 8.79
CA THR A 652 30.82 25.59 7.62
C THR A 652 30.26 26.62 6.68
N PHE A 653 29.00 26.47 6.26
CA PHE A 653 28.38 27.39 5.31
C PHE A 653 28.36 28.82 5.85
N ILE A 654 27.98 29.00 7.12
CA ILE A 654 27.99 30.32 7.78
C ILE A 654 29.40 30.90 7.85
N THR A 655 30.38 30.10 8.23
CA THR A 655 31.77 30.54 8.34
C THR A 655 32.35 30.91 6.97
N PHE A 656 32.05 30.16 5.92
CA PHE A 656 32.47 30.50 4.55
C PHE A 656 31.81 31.77 4.06
N ALA A 657 30.49 31.91 4.22
CA ALA A 657 29.79 33.13 3.87
C ALA A 657 30.40 34.35 4.57
N PHE A 658 30.65 34.26 5.88
CA PHE A 658 31.31 35.31 6.67
C PHE A 658 32.70 35.66 6.12
N ASN A 659 33.57 34.66 5.92
CA ASN A 659 34.93 34.90 5.43
C ASN A 659 34.96 35.51 4.02
N ILE A 660 34.01 35.15 3.16
CA ILE A 660 33.87 35.75 1.82
C ILE A 660 33.48 37.23 1.95
N ILE A 661 32.47 37.55 2.77
CA ILE A 661 32.01 38.92 2.97
C ILE A 661 33.13 39.81 3.53
N ASN A 662 33.88 39.31 4.51
CA ASN A 662 34.98 40.04 5.16
C ASN A 662 36.11 40.41 4.19
N LYS A 663 36.27 39.65 3.10
CA LYS A 663 37.29 39.94 2.10
C LYS A 663 36.90 41.10 1.17
N TYR A 664 35.60 41.40 1.04
CA TYR A 664 35.09 42.44 0.15
C TYR A 664 34.91 43.82 0.82
N LYS A 665 34.99 43.99 2.17
CA LYS A 665 34.88 45.31 2.85
C LYS A 665 35.52 45.40 4.27
N ASN A 666 35.79 46.64 4.71
CA ASN A 666 36.10 47.04 6.09
C ASN A 666 34.81 47.11 6.97
N SER A 667 34.68 46.14 7.88
CA SER A 667 34.25 46.22 9.29
C SER A 667 32.83 46.61 9.79
N ALA A 668 31.84 47.04 8.99
CA ALA A 668 30.51 47.39 9.57
C ALA A 668 29.29 46.58 9.07
N HIS A 669 29.39 45.87 7.94
CA HIS A 669 28.21 45.36 7.20
C HIS A 669 28.07 43.82 7.18
N GLU A 670 29.00 43.09 7.81
CA GLU A 670 29.04 41.62 7.89
C GLU A 670 27.84 41.05 8.66
N ILE A 671 27.35 41.82 9.64
CA ILE A 671 26.26 41.46 10.53
C ILE A 671 24.91 41.42 9.80
N GLU A 672 24.67 42.30 8.83
CA GLU A 672 23.39 42.36 8.11
C GLU A 672 23.23 41.23 7.09
N VAL A 673 24.31 40.88 6.38
CA VAL A 673 24.31 39.74 5.45
C VAL A 673 24.19 38.41 6.20
N LEU A 674 24.84 38.27 7.36
CA LEU A 674 24.65 37.11 8.24
C LEU A 674 23.25 37.05 8.86
N LYS A 675 22.67 38.21 9.22
CA LYS A 675 21.27 38.30 9.66
C LYS A 675 20.32 37.89 8.54
N PHE A 676 20.62 38.22 7.28
CA PHE A 676 19.83 37.85 6.11
C PHE A 676 19.91 36.35 5.78
N LEU A 677 21.11 35.76 5.73
CA LEU A 677 21.30 34.31 5.53
C LEU A 677 20.64 33.44 6.61
N ARG A 678 20.34 34.04 7.78
CA ARG A 678 19.89 33.32 8.97
C ARG A 678 18.56 33.81 9.56
N ASN A 679 17.96 34.88 9.04
CA ASN A 679 16.79 35.61 9.54
C ASN A 679 16.60 35.54 11.09
N HIS A 680 17.68 35.80 11.83
CA HIS A 680 17.75 35.70 13.29
C HIS A 680 18.23 37.01 13.92
N LYS A 681 17.57 37.48 14.99
CA LYS A 681 17.86 38.74 15.71
C LYS A 681 19.09 38.72 16.63
N SER A 682 19.73 37.56 16.88
CA SER A 682 20.87 37.46 17.82
C SER A 682 22.02 36.65 17.22
N LEU A 683 23.16 37.32 16.98
CA LEU A 683 24.43 36.70 16.62
C LEU A 683 25.06 36.07 17.87
N GLU A 684 24.98 34.75 18.02
CA GLU A 684 26.00 34.07 18.82
C GLU A 684 27.29 34.07 18.00
N THR A 685 28.13 35.06 18.30
CA THR A 685 29.52 35.23 17.85
C THR A 685 30.28 33.92 18.00
N THR A 686 30.50 33.23 16.89
CA THR A 686 31.67 32.35 16.77
C THR A 686 32.53 32.94 15.68
N ASN A 687 33.20 34.04 16.02
CA ASN A 687 34.20 34.71 15.17
C ASN A 687 35.30 33.69 14.86
N MET A 688 35.24 33.09 13.67
CA MET A 688 36.20 32.09 13.22
C MET A 688 36.66 32.49 11.82
N TYR A 689 37.77 33.23 11.77
CA TYR A 689 38.47 33.50 10.52
C TYR A 689 39.16 32.22 10.07
N ILE A 690 38.81 31.73 8.88
CA ILE A 690 39.50 30.64 8.20
C ILE A 690 40.20 31.25 7.00
N TYR A 691 41.46 30.87 6.77
CA TYR A 691 42.15 31.26 5.56
C TYR A 691 41.53 30.54 4.35
N ILE A 692 41.05 31.32 3.37
CA ILE A 692 40.44 30.81 2.14
C ILE A 692 41.20 31.41 0.95
N SER A 693 41.70 30.58 0.04
CA SER A 693 42.39 31.05 -1.16
C SER A 693 41.44 31.80 -2.10
N GLN A 694 41.95 32.65 -3.01
CA GLN A 694 41.10 33.35 -3.98
C GLN A 694 40.29 32.38 -4.86
N ARG A 695 40.93 31.28 -5.31
CA ARG A 695 40.27 30.23 -6.10
C ARG A 695 39.11 29.56 -5.34
N ASP A 696 39.26 29.37 -4.03
CA ASP A 696 38.20 28.81 -3.19
C ASP A 696 37.09 29.83 -2.96
N ILE A 697 37.41 31.12 -2.85
CA ILE A 697 36.40 32.19 -2.76
C ILE A 697 35.59 32.25 -4.03
N ASP A 698 36.20 32.25 -5.21
CA ASP A 698 35.45 32.34 -6.47
C ASP A 698 34.51 31.12 -6.63
N PHE A 699 34.98 29.93 -6.27
CA PHE A 699 34.15 28.73 -6.22
C PHE A 699 32.99 28.88 -5.21
N LEU A 700 33.29 29.23 -3.96
CA LEU A 700 32.30 29.32 -2.89
C LEU A 700 31.29 30.44 -3.12
N SER A 701 31.71 31.59 -3.67
CA SER A 701 30.84 32.72 -3.99
C SER A 701 29.76 32.32 -5.00
N ASN A 702 30.15 31.56 -6.03
CA ASN A 702 29.22 31.04 -7.03
C ASN A 702 28.23 30.01 -6.45
N GLN A 703 28.64 29.21 -5.44
CA GLN A 703 27.75 28.23 -4.82
C GLN A 703 26.85 28.80 -3.73
N ILE A 704 27.35 29.74 -2.92
CA ILE A 704 26.66 30.27 -1.74
C ILE A 704 25.71 31.39 -2.12
N PHE A 705 26.06 32.22 -3.11
CA PHE A 705 25.39 33.49 -3.35
C PHE A 705 24.71 33.64 -4.73
N SER A 706 24.68 32.64 -5.61
CA SER A 706 24.00 32.83 -6.89
C SER A 706 22.51 33.18 -6.68
N ARG A 707 22.11 34.37 -7.13
CA ARG A 707 20.72 34.84 -7.08
C ARG A 707 20.27 35.20 -8.49
N ASP A 708 19.03 34.84 -8.79
CA ASP A 708 18.35 35.27 -10.00
C ASP A 708 17.90 36.74 -9.82
N TYR A 709 18.68 37.68 -10.36
CA TYR A 709 18.35 39.10 -10.43
C TYR A 709 17.54 39.41 -11.68
N PHE A 710 16.72 40.47 -11.67
CA PHE A 710 15.97 40.94 -12.83
C PHE A 710 15.87 42.46 -12.87
N GLY A 711 15.51 42.98 -14.05
CA GLY A 711 15.42 44.40 -14.34
C GLY A 711 16.67 44.93 -15.03
N PHE A 712 16.52 46.13 -15.60
CA PHE A 712 17.44 46.65 -16.61
C PHE A 712 18.91 46.83 -16.15
N ILE A 713 19.18 47.07 -14.86
CA ILE A 713 20.55 47.15 -14.33
C ILE A 713 21.21 45.77 -14.34
N ALA A 714 20.49 44.74 -13.88
CA ALA A 714 21.01 43.37 -13.85
C ALA A 714 21.29 42.87 -15.28
N ASP A 715 20.40 43.19 -16.22
CA ASP A 715 20.59 42.87 -17.63
C ASP A 715 21.75 43.68 -18.24
N GLY A 716 21.94 44.94 -17.84
CA GLY A 716 23.09 45.76 -18.25
C GLY A 716 24.45 45.20 -17.80
N PHE A 717 24.56 44.69 -16.57
CA PHE A 717 25.76 43.98 -16.12
C PHE A 717 26.00 42.70 -16.93
N ALA A 718 24.95 41.94 -17.23
CA ALA A 718 25.06 40.72 -18.02
C ALA A 718 25.48 40.98 -19.48
N ASP A 719 24.89 42.01 -20.12
CA ASP A 719 25.22 42.44 -21.48
C ASP A 719 26.71 42.80 -21.63
N ILE A 720 27.29 43.47 -20.62
CA ILE A 720 28.71 43.87 -20.64
C ILE A 720 29.64 42.67 -20.38
N LEU A 721 29.29 41.80 -19.44
CA LEU A 721 30.15 40.69 -19.00
C LEU A 721 30.09 39.47 -19.92
N PHE A 722 28.97 39.23 -20.59
CA PHE A 722 28.72 38.02 -21.38
C PHE A 722 28.40 38.29 -22.86
N GLY A 723 28.36 39.56 -23.27
CA GLY A 723 28.02 40.00 -24.62
C GLY A 723 26.52 40.31 -24.77
N ALA A 724 26.21 41.31 -25.58
CA ALA A 724 24.83 41.80 -25.74
C ALA A 724 23.92 40.75 -26.40
N THR A 725 22.81 40.44 -25.75
CA THR A 725 21.60 39.95 -26.42
C THR A 725 20.62 41.11 -26.46
N GLN A 726 20.62 41.90 -27.52
CA GLN A 726 19.59 42.92 -27.72
C GLN A 726 18.99 42.82 -29.11
N ASP A 727 17.67 42.67 -29.15
CA ASP A 727 16.85 43.30 -30.17
C ASP A 727 15.91 44.32 -29.50
N ILE A 728 15.98 45.56 -29.97
CA ILE A 728 15.10 46.68 -29.58
C ILE A 728 13.61 46.33 -29.87
N ALA A 729 13.37 45.37 -30.77
CA ALA A 729 12.06 44.81 -31.05
C ALA A 729 11.39 44.16 -29.82
N GLU A 730 12.14 43.52 -28.92
CA GLU A 730 11.59 42.78 -27.79
C GLU A 730 11.01 43.71 -26.70
N ARG A 731 11.67 44.85 -26.46
CA ARG A 731 11.16 45.93 -25.58
C ARG A 731 9.89 46.58 -26.12
N THR A 732 9.84 46.76 -27.44
CA THR A 732 8.64 47.27 -28.14
C THR A 732 7.50 46.26 -28.06
N MET A 733 7.79 44.96 -28.07
CA MET A 733 6.82 43.88 -27.88
C MET A 733 6.27 43.82 -26.44
N GLN A 734 7.12 43.98 -25.41
CA GLN A 734 6.68 44.03 -24.01
C GLN A 734 5.74 45.21 -23.74
N ILE A 735 6.06 46.38 -24.29
CA ILE A 735 5.19 47.57 -24.25
C ILE A 735 3.86 47.28 -24.98
N SER A 736 3.91 46.61 -26.13
CA SER A 736 2.73 46.23 -26.92
C SER A 736 1.83 45.20 -26.20
N VAL A 737 2.41 44.24 -25.47
CA VAL A 737 1.69 43.26 -24.66
C VAL A 737 0.98 43.91 -23.47
N ILE A 738 1.61 44.90 -22.83
CA ILE A 738 0.96 45.73 -21.79
C ILE A 738 -0.21 46.50 -22.41
N TYR A 739 -0.06 47.05 -23.63
CA TYR A 739 -1.15 47.73 -24.35
C TYR A 739 -2.28 46.80 -24.81
N GLU A 740 -1.97 45.57 -25.25
CA GLU A 740 -2.98 44.59 -25.67
C GLU A 740 -3.78 44.03 -24.49
N LYS A 741 -3.14 43.77 -23.35
CA LYS A 741 -3.77 43.13 -22.18
C LYS A 741 -4.55 44.09 -21.28
N ILE A 742 -4.27 45.39 -21.33
CA ILE A 742 -4.99 46.41 -20.54
C ILE A 742 -6.21 46.96 -21.31
N GLY A 743 -6.29 46.77 -22.64
CA GLY A 743 -7.42 47.14 -23.48
C GLY A 743 -7.07 48.18 -24.55
N LYS A 744 -7.61 48.03 -25.77
CA LYS A 744 -7.29 48.90 -26.93
C LYS A 744 -7.70 50.37 -26.74
N ASP A 745 -8.57 50.68 -25.79
CA ASP A 745 -9.01 52.06 -25.48
C ASP A 745 -7.96 52.88 -24.68
N LEU A 746 -6.83 52.28 -24.27
CA LEU A 746 -5.77 52.92 -23.47
C LEU A 746 -4.61 53.54 -24.25
N ARG A 747 -4.73 53.71 -25.57
CA ARG A 747 -3.73 54.40 -26.40
C ARG A 747 -3.78 55.92 -26.22
N LEU A 748 -3.42 56.44 -25.04
CA LEU A 748 -3.37 57.88 -24.77
C LEU A 748 -1.99 58.30 -24.21
N GLU A 749 -1.49 59.41 -24.76
CA GLU A 749 -0.14 59.98 -24.60
C GLU A 749 0.43 59.97 -23.17
N GLY A 750 -0.39 60.12 -22.12
CA GLY A 750 0.09 60.18 -20.74
C GLY A 750 0.76 58.90 -20.21
N ILE A 751 0.33 57.72 -20.66
CA ILE A 751 1.00 56.44 -20.31
C ILE A 751 2.30 56.29 -21.11
N ALA A 752 2.29 56.69 -22.38
CA ALA A 752 3.47 56.68 -23.24
C ALA A 752 4.57 57.63 -22.72
N ASP A 753 4.20 58.85 -22.33
CA ASP A 753 5.10 59.84 -21.73
C ASP A 753 5.71 59.33 -20.42
N THR A 754 4.91 58.67 -19.58
CA THR A 754 5.39 58.07 -18.32
C THR A 754 6.38 56.93 -18.59
N LEU A 755 6.07 56.04 -19.52
CA LEU A 755 6.98 54.94 -19.90
C LEU A 755 8.26 55.46 -20.57
N MET A 756 8.16 56.50 -21.39
CA MET A 756 9.29 57.14 -22.06
C MET A 756 10.18 57.89 -21.07
N TYR A 757 9.60 58.56 -20.08
CA TYR A 757 10.33 59.15 -18.96
C TYR A 757 11.08 58.07 -18.15
N LEU A 758 10.44 56.93 -17.84
CA LEU A 758 11.11 55.81 -17.17
C LEU A 758 12.28 55.28 -18.00
N SER A 759 12.08 55.07 -19.31
CA SER A 759 13.13 54.61 -20.23
C SER A 759 14.33 55.56 -20.27
N LYS A 760 14.08 56.88 -20.26
CA LYS A 760 15.15 57.89 -20.21
C LYS A 760 15.94 57.87 -18.90
N GLN A 761 15.30 57.56 -17.77
CA GLN A 761 16.01 57.37 -16.50
C GLN A 761 16.87 56.09 -16.52
N GLU A 762 16.39 55.03 -17.17
CA GLU A 762 17.12 53.78 -17.33
C GLU A 762 18.37 53.94 -18.22
N SER A 763 18.28 54.74 -19.29
CA SER A 763 19.43 55.00 -20.19
C SER A 763 20.56 55.72 -19.47
N ILE A 764 20.25 56.72 -18.63
CA ILE A 764 21.26 57.45 -17.84
C ILE A 764 22.04 56.50 -16.94
N VAL A 765 21.35 55.53 -16.31
CA VAL A 765 22.01 54.55 -15.44
C VAL A 765 22.82 53.55 -16.25
N LYS A 766 22.39 53.16 -17.45
CA LYS A 766 23.20 52.34 -18.37
C LYS A 766 24.49 53.06 -18.77
N ASP A 767 24.42 54.35 -19.08
CA ASP A 767 25.60 55.15 -19.42
C ASP A 767 26.60 55.21 -18.26
N ILE A 768 26.11 55.31 -17.02
CA ILE A 768 26.94 55.22 -15.80
C ILE A 768 27.65 53.86 -15.73
N ILE A 769 26.94 52.75 -15.98
CA ILE A 769 27.54 51.41 -15.91
C ILE A 769 28.56 51.19 -17.04
N HIS A 770 28.26 51.64 -18.27
CA HIS A 770 29.18 51.56 -19.41
C HIS A 770 30.44 52.42 -19.22
N GLY A 771 30.39 53.47 -18.40
CA GLY A 771 31.54 54.30 -18.05
C GLY A 771 32.47 53.72 -16.97
N LEU A 772 32.17 52.54 -16.42
CA LEU A 772 33.00 51.88 -15.40
C LEU A 772 34.07 50.98 -16.02
N ASP A 773 35.23 50.89 -15.36
CA ASP A 773 36.30 49.97 -15.76
C ASP A 773 35.91 48.49 -15.58
N GLU A 774 36.41 47.60 -16.44
CA GLU A 774 36.08 46.16 -16.44
C GLU A 774 36.35 45.48 -15.08
N GLN A 775 37.44 45.85 -14.41
CA GLN A 775 37.79 45.34 -13.08
C GLN A 775 36.77 45.79 -12.01
N VAL A 776 36.27 47.02 -12.13
CA VAL A 776 35.24 47.58 -11.24
C VAL A 776 33.90 46.89 -11.50
N ILE A 777 33.56 46.64 -12.77
CA ILE A 777 32.35 45.91 -13.17
C ILE A 777 32.38 44.48 -12.61
N HIS A 778 33.49 43.76 -12.75
CA HIS A 778 33.66 42.41 -12.17
C HIS A 778 33.51 42.41 -10.65
N ASN A 779 34.12 43.38 -9.96
CA ASN A 779 33.99 43.51 -8.51
C ASN A 779 32.55 43.83 -8.09
N MET A 780 31.88 44.76 -8.79
CA MET A 780 30.48 45.11 -8.54
C MET A 780 29.53 43.93 -8.82
N TYR A 781 29.79 43.16 -9.87
CA TYR A 781 29.04 41.93 -10.17
C TYR A 781 29.20 40.87 -9.07
N ASN A 782 30.42 40.68 -8.56
CA ASN A 782 30.67 39.79 -7.42
C ASN A 782 29.99 40.29 -6.13
N MET A 783 29.97 41.60 -5.88
CA MET A 783 29.25 42.21 -4.76
C MET A 783 27.72 42.10 -4.91
N LEU A 784 27.22 42.22 -6.15
CA LEU A 784 25.84 42.01 -6.50
C LEU A 784 25.46 40.58 -6.19
N ASN A 785 26.16 39.58 -6.75
CA ASN A 785 25.94 38.17 -6.48
C ASN A 785 25.98 37.88 -4.99
N SER A 786 26.99 38.37 -4.27
CA SER A 786 27.14 38.20 -2.82
C SER A 786 26.03 38.86 -1.98
N GLY A 787 25.14 39.64 -2.59
CA GLY A 787 24.03 40.30 -1.89
C GLY A 787 24.46 41.49 -1.02
N ILE A 788 25.66 42.02 -1.24
CA ILE A 788 26.31 43.02 -0.36
C ILE A 788 25.82 44.45 -0.67
N LEU A 789 25.29 44.70 -1.86
CA LEU A 789 24.77 46.02 -2.27
C LEU A 789 23.43 46.32 -1.59
N TYR A 790 23.42 46.89 -0.38
CA TYR A 790 22.22 47.12 0.42
C TYR A 790 21.33 48.25 -0.13
N SER A 791 20.03 48.16 0.14
CA SER A 791 19.03 49.19 -0.13
C SER A 791 18.10 49.38 1.09
N LYS A 792 17.18 50.35 1.02
CA LYS A 792 16.17 50.58 2.07
C LYS A 792 15.05 49.54 2.07
N THR A 793 14.92 48.75 1.01
CA THR A 793 13.86 47.75 0.86
C THR A 793 14.43 46.35 0.93
N ARG A 794 13.76 45.50 1.71
CA ARG A 794 14.10 44.07 1.83
C ARG A 794 14.07 43.42 0.44
N ASP A 795 15.04 42.55 0.18
CA ASP A 795 15.20 41.82 -1.09
C ASP A 795 15.48 42.70 -2.33
N VAL A 796 15.81 43.97 -2.14
CA VAL A 796 16.24 44.89 -3.21
C VAL A 796 17.65 45.36 -2.92
N GLN A 797 18.48 45.42 -3.95
CA GLN A 797 19.86 45.92 -3.88
C GLN A 797 19.98 47.29 -4.57
N CYS A 798 21.00 48.08 -4.22
CA CYS A 798 21.19 49.44 -4.75
C CYS A 798 22.56 49.60 -5.38
N LEU A 799 22.62 50.15 -6.60
CA LEU A 799 23.88 50.41 -7.30
C LEU A 799 24.78 51.43 -6.57
N LEU A 800 24.19 52.44 -5.92
CA LEU A 800 24.89 53.52 -5.22
C LEU A 800 25.11 53.25 -3.72
N SER A 801 24.57 52.16 -3.16
CA SER A 801 24.42 51.92 -1.71
C SER A 801 23.37 52.82 -1.01
N ALA A 802 23.05 52.54 0.26
CA ALA A 802 22.08 53.35 1.02
C ALA A 802 22.69 54.62 1.67
N GLU A 803 24.01 54.66 1.87
CA GLU A 803 24.72 55.81 2.46
C GLU A 803 24.76 56.98 1.47
N ASP A 804 24.93 56.70 0.17
CA ASP A 804 24.92 57.69 -0.92
C ASP A 804 23.57 57.78 -1.64
N CYS A 805 22.47 57.55 -0.90
CA CYS A 805 21.14 57.50 -1.50
C CYS A 805 20.66 58.89 -1.96
N MET A 806 20.54 59.07 -3.28
CA MET A 806 19.96 60.27 -3.92
C MET A 806 18.50 60.57 -3.52
N TYR A 807 17.81 59.61 -2.88
CA TYR A 807 16.42 59.74 -2.45
C TYR A 807 16.27 59.38 -0.95
N PRO A 808 16.79 60.21 -0.03
CA PRO A 808 16.82 59.92 1.41
C PRO A 808 15.41 59.71 2.00
N ASN A 809 14.41 60.44 1.51
CA ASN A 809 13.06 60.45 2.07
C ASN A 809 12.10 59.38 1.51
N ARG A 810 12.56 58.50 0.60
CA ARG A 810 11.73 57.39 0.12
C ARG A 810 11.79 56.20 1.07
N GLU A 811 10.62 55.70 1.46
CA GLU A 811 10.48 54.48 2.28
C GLU A 811 10.77 53.19 1.51
N THR A 812 10.55 53.20 0.19
CA THR A 812 10.74 52.03 -0.68
C THR A 812 11.64 52.32 -1.88
N CYS A 813 12.53 51.37 -2.18
CA CYS A 813 13.39 51.33 -3.35
C CYS A 813 12.68 50.74 -4.58
N ILE A 814 11.46 50.17 -4.44
CA ILE A 814 10.73 49.60 -5.57
C ILE A 814 10.30 50.73 -6.51
N GLY A 815 10.83 50.66 -7.73
CA GLY A 815 10.75 51.68 -8.76
C GLY A 815 11.88 52.72 -8.73
N CYS A 816 12.93 52.56 -7.92
CA CYS A 816 14.11 53.43 -8.02
C CYS A 816 14.90 53.08 -9.30
N PRO A 817 15.41 54.07 -10.06
CA PRO A 817 16.30 53.80 -11.19
C PRO A 817 17.59 53.06 -10.79
N PHE A 818 18.04 53.18 -9.54
CA PHE A 818 19.25 52.53 -9.04
C PHE A 818 18.98 51.19 -8.34
N ALA A 819 17.72 50.72 -8.32
CA ALA A 819 17.35 49.48 -7.64
C ALA A 819 17.58 48.25 -8.54
N ILE A 820 18.12 47.20 -7.92
CA ILE A 820 18.38 45.90 -8.52
C ILE A 820 17.52 44.88 -7.79
N TYR A 821 16.59 44.25 -8.51
CA TYR A 821 15.59 43.37 -7.91
C TYR A 821 16.09 41.92 -7.95
N ASN A 822 15.98 41.22 -6.82
CA ASN A 822 16.15 39.78 -6.79
C ASN A 822 14.78 39.08 -6.90
N PHE A 823 14.77 37.79 -7.24
CA PHE A 823 13.53 36.99 -7.34
C PHE A 823 12.55 37.16 -6.16
N TYR A 824 13.04 37.27 -4.92
CA TYR A 824 12.20 37.43 -3.73
C TYR A 824 11.56 38.81 -3.59
N ALA A 825 12.10 39.84 -4.26
CA ALA A 825 11.46 41.16 -4.34
C ALA A 825 10.06 41.09 -4.96
N LEU A 826 9.76 40.04 -5.73
CA LEU A 826 8.43 39.79 -6.28
C LEU A 826 7.37 39.67 -5.19
N SER A 827 7.69 39.19 -3.99
CA SER A 827 6.74 39.17 -2.88
C SER A 827 6.26 40.58 -2.52
N ALA A 828 7.18 41.54 -2.43
CA ALA A 828 6.83 42.93 -2.14
C ALA A 828 6.17 43.64 -3.33
N ILE A 829 6.62 43.36 -4.56
CA ILE A 829 6.04 43.93 -5.79
C ILE A 829 4.60 43.45 -5.97
N THR A 830 4.34 42.16 -5.83
CA THR A 830 2.99 41.58 -5.98
C THR A 830 2.03 42.06 -4.88
N GLU A 831 2.50 42.18 -3.63
CA GLU A 831 1.70 42.80 -2.56
C GLU A 831 1.34 44.25 -2.88
N ARG A 832 2.28 45.03 -3.45
CA ARG A 832 2.05 46.43 -3.83
C ARG A 832 1.06 46.53 -5.01
N ILE A 833 1.19 45.66 -6.01
CA ILE A 833 0.22 45.54 -7.12
C ILE A 833 -1.18 45.26 -6.58
N LEU A 834 -1.35 44.28 -5.68
CA LEU A 834 -2.65 43.98 -5.08
C LEU A 834 -3.23 45.16 -4.30
N LYS A 835 -2.39 45.88 -3.52
CA LYS A 835 -2.82 47.11 -2.83
C LYS A 835 -3.30 48.18 -3.80
N HIS A 836 -2.60 48.36 -4.91
CA HIS A 836 -3.02 49.29 -5.97
C HIS A 836 -4.33 48.85 -6.63
N ILE A 837 -4.50 47.56 -6.93
CA ILE A 837 -5.76 47.00 -7.45
C ILE A 837 -6.92 47.29 -6.51
N VAL A 838 -6.78 46.98 -5.22
CA VAL A 838 -7.81 47.22 -4.20
C VAL A 838 -8.16 48.71 -4.15
N ARG A 839 -7.17 49.60 -4.09
CA ARG A 839 -7.41 51.06 -4.09
C ARG A 839 -8.11 51.53 -5.36
N LEU A 840 -7.72 51.06 -6.54
CA LEU A 840 -8.34 51.46 -7.81
C LEU A 840 -9.79 50.98 -7.92
N VAL A 841 -10.13 49.84 -7.30
CA VAL A 841 -11.51 49.32 -7.24
C VAL A 841 -12.35 50.04 -6.18
N GLU A 842 -11.79 50.32 -5.00
CA GLU A 842 -12.49 50.93 -3.86
C GLU A 842 -12.59 52.48 -3.96
N ASN A 843 -11.68 53.16 -4.65
CA ASN A 843 -11.60 54.64 -4.74
C ASN A 843 -12.68 55.30 -5.61
N LYS A 844 -13.90 54.75 -5.71
CA LYS A 844 -15.01 55.49 -6.31
C LYS A 844 -15.46 56.68 -5.46
N GLU A 845 -15.15 56.74 -4.16
CA GLU A 845 -15.70 57.80 -3.26
C GLU A 845 -14.74 58.41 -2.20
N ILE A 846 -13.48 57.93 -2.02
CA ILE A 846 -12.71 58.21 -0.78
C ILE A 846 -11.47 59.14 -0.94
N SER A 847 -10.97 59.40 -2.15
CA SER A 847 -9.75 60.23 -2.29
C SER A 847 -10.04 61.73 -2.13
N ARG A 848 -9.43 62.38 -1.12
CA ARG A 848 -9.58 63.83 -0.87
C ARG A 848 -8.98 64.71 -1.98
N TYR A 849 -8.02 64.19 -2.76
CA TYR A 849 -7.33 64.92 -3.83
C TYR A 849 -7.17 64.08 -5.10
N LYS A 850 -7.43 64.71 -6.26
CA LYS A 850 -7.30 64.08 -7.59
C LYS A 850 -5.88 63.57 -7.89
N GLY A 851 -4.85 64.26 -7.38
CA GLY A 851 -3.45 63.90 -7.57
C GLY A 851 -3.03 62.60 -6.87
N ASP A 852 -3.75 62.17 -5.83
CA ASP A 852 -3.45 60.91 -5.14
C ASP A 852 -3.81 59.71 -6.02
N ASN A 853 -4.94 59.80 -6.74
CA ASN A 853 -5.35 58.75 -7.69
C ASN A 853 -4.42 58.70 -8.90
N GLU A 854 -3.98 59.85 -9.41
CA GLU A 854 -3.00 59.94 -10.50
C GLU A 854 -1.66 59.31 -10.10
N ARG A 855 -1.19 59.61 -8.89
CA ARG A 855 0.02 59.01 -8.32
C ARG A 855 -0.10 57.50 -8.17
N ASP A 856 -1.20 57.00 -7.61
CA ASP A 856 -1.42 55.56 -7.42
C ASP A 856 -1.53 54.82 -8.76
N ALA A 857 -2.15 55.43 -9.78
CA ALA A 857 -2.19 54.92 -11.14
C ALA A 857 -0.80 54.81 -11.78
N ILE A 858 0.05 55.83 -11.64
CA ILE A 858 1.43 55.81 -12.15
C ILE A 858 2.27 54.75 -11.44
N LEU A 859 2.14 54.63 -10.12
CA LEU A 859 2.85 53.61 -9.33
C LEU A 859 2.42 52.19 -9.73
N PHE A 860 1.12 51.98 -9.94
CA PHE A 860 0.58 50.71 -10.44
C PHE A 860 1.19 50.30 -11.78
N ILE A 861 1.21 51.21 -12.77
CA ILE A 861 1.79 50.95 -14.11
C ILE A 861 3.26 50.59 -13.98
N LYS A 862 4.00 51.28 -13.10
CA LYS A 862 5.42 51.05 -12.88
C LYS A 862 5.70 49.66 -12.28
N ASP A 863 4.91 49.25 -11.31
CA ASP A 863 5.04 47.92 -10.71
C ASP A 863 4.64 46.81 -11.68
N LEU A 864 3.61 47.07 -12.49
CA LEU A 864 3.19 46.13 -13.52
C LEU A 864 4.26 45.96 -14.60
N LYS A 865 4.94 47.04 -15.01
CA LYS A 865 6.11 46.95 -15.91
C LYS A 865 7.20 46.05 -15.32
N LEU A 866 7.59 46.31 -14.06
CA LEU A 866 8.59 45.49 -13.35
C LEU A 866 8.17 44.03 -13.23
N PHE A 867 6.90 43.76 -12.96
CA PHE A 867 6.36 42.40 -12.91
C PHE A 867 6.39 41.70 -14.26
N LYS A 868 6.12 42.42 -15.36
CA LYS A 868 6.19 41.87 -16.73
C LYS A 868 7.63 41.61 -17.18
N GLU A 869 8.60 42.43 -16.77
CA GLU A 869 10.03 42.13 -16.96
C GLU A 869 10.41 40.82 -16.24
N ALA A 870 9.91 40.61 -15.02
CA ALA A 870 10.09 39.36 -14.30
C ALA A 870 9.38 38.17 -14.96
N GLU A 871 8.19 38.37 -15.54
CA GLU A 871 7.46 37.34 -16.29
C GLU A 871 8.26 36.87 -17.50
N ALA A 872 8.86 37.80 -18.26
CA ALA A 872 9.70 37.46 -19.41
C ALA A 872 10.92 36.61 -19.00
N LYS A 873 11.54 36.92 -17.85
CA LYS A 873 12.73 36.22 -17.37
C LYS A 873 12.44 34.89 -16.68
N PHE A 874 11.37 34.82 -15.89
CA PHE A 874 11.09 33.69 -15.00
C PHE A 874 9.91 32.83 -15.45
N GLY A 875 9.14 33.29 -16.42
CA GLY A 875 7.95 32.61 -16.94
C GLY A 875 6.76 32.68 -15.99
N PRO A 876 5.67 31.94 -16.29
CA PRO A 876 4.40 32.04 -15.59
C PRO A 876 4.41 31.51 -14.14
N CYS A 877 5.50 30.90 -13.67
CA CYS A 877 5.57 30.43 -12.28
C CYS A 877 5.44 31.58 -11.26
N ILE A 878 5.78 32.82 -11.62
CA ILE A 878 5.73 33.98 -10.72
C ILE A 878 4.30 34.37 -10.31
N TYR A 879 3.27 33.93 -11.03
CA TYR A 879 1.88 34.17 -10.63
C TYR A 879 1.51 33.48 -9.31
N GLU A 880 2.27 32.45 -8.90
CA GLU A 880 2.10 31.80 -7.59
C GLU A 880 2.37 32.78 -6.43
N PHE A 881 3.15 33.85 -6.60
CA PHE A 881 3.30 34.92 -5.58
C PHE A 881 1.98 35.63 -5.27
N PHE A 882 1.06 35.71 -6.23
CA PHE A 882 -0.30 36.23 -6.02
C PHE A 882 -1.26 35.20 -5.42
N ASN A 883 -0.85 33.93 -5.27
CA ASN A 883 -1.73 32.80 -4.97
C ASN A 883 -2.90 32.64 -5.97
N MET A 884 -2.67 32.91 -7.26
CA MET A 884 -3.67 32.77 -8.33
C MET A 884 -3.04 32.34 -9.66
N SER A 885 -3.85 31.85 -10.59
CA SER A 885 -3.41 31.55 -11.96
C SER A 885 -3.23 32.82 -12.78
N GLN A 886 -2.44 32.73 -13.86
CA GLN A 886 -2.28 33.79 -14.84
C GLN A 886 -3.63 34.28 -15.37
N GLU A 887 -4.51 33.36 -15.76
CA GLU A 887 -5.85 33.65 -16.28
C GLU A 887 -6.70 34.45 -15.29
N LYS A 888 -6.64 34.09 -14.00
CA LYS A 888 -7.38 34.78 -12.95
C LYS A 888 -6.84 36.18 -12.72
N PHE A 889 -5.52 36.36 -12.74
CA PHE A 889 -4.90 37.68 -12.64
C PHE A 889 -5.25 38.56 -13.84
N GLU A 890 -5.15 38.03 -15.05
CA GLU A 890 -5.53 38.74 -16.29
C GLU A 890 -7.02 39.10 -16.29
N SER A 891 -7.88 38.21 -15.81
CA SER A 891 -9.29 38.52 -15.58
C SER A 891 -9.47 39.67 -14.59
N MET A 892 -8.75 39.69 -13.46
CA MET A 892 -8.81 40.80 -12.51
C MET A 892 -8.41 42.13 -13.16
N LEU A 893 -7.38 42.14 -14.01
CA LEU A 893 -6.97 43.34 -14.74
C LEU A 893 -8.06 43.86 -15.69
N LEU A 894 -8.79 42.96 -16.35
CA LEU A 894 -9.91 43.34 -17.25
C LEU A 894 -11.10 43.97 -16.51
N HIS A 895 -11.29 43.65 -15.23
CA HIS A 895 -12.37 44.21 -14.41
C HIS A 895 -11.98 45.52 -13.69
N LEU A 896 -10.73 45.96 -13.81
CA LEU A 896 -10.29 47.24 -13.28
C LEU A 896 -10.95 48.40 -14.05
N PRO A 897 -11.33 49.48 -13.37
CA PRO A 897 -11.76 50.67 -14.08
C PRO A 897 -10.58 51.28 -14.85
N PRO A 898 -10.83 51.98 -15.98
CA PRO A 898 -9.75 52.50 -16.83
C PRO A 898 -8.81 53.40 -16.03
N VAL A 899 -7.54 53.02 -15.93
CA VAL A 899 -6.50 53.77 -15.19
C VAL A 899 -6.35 55.21 -15.73
N THR A 900 -6.75 55.43 -16.99
CA THR A 900 -6.82 56.71 -17.68
C THR A 900 -7.78 57.73 -17.07
N GLN A 901 -8.80 57.29 -16.30
CA GLN A 901 -9.69 58.23 -15.61
C GLN A 901 -8.97 59.03 -14.52
N TYR A 902 -7.78 58.57 -14.10
CA TYR A 902 -6.98 59.16 -13.05
C TYR A 902 -5.75 59.93 -13.56
N ILE A 903 -5.34 59.74 -14.82
CA ILE A 903 -4.14 60.37 -15.41
C ILE A 903 -4.58 61.50 -16.35
N GLN A 904 -4.17 62.75 -16.10
CA GLN A 904 -4.62 63.88 -16.93
C GLN A 904 -3.97 63.88 -18.33
N LYS A 905 -4.76 64.26 -19.35
CA LYS A 905 -4.23 64.84 -20.59
C LYS A 905 -3.63 66.20 -20.24
N LYS A 906 -2.36 66.43 -20.59
CA LYS A 906 -1.53 67.64 -20.37
C LYS A 906 -2.24 68.89 -19.82
N ARG A 907 -1.66 69.46 -18.76
CA ARG A 907 -1.62 70.92 -18.61
C ARG A 907 -0.79 71.47 -19.77
N GLU A 908 -1.40 72.27 -20.63
CA GLU A 908 -0.67 73.18 -21.50
C GLU A 908 0.19 74.11 -20.62
N VAL A 909 1.51 74.09 -20.85
CA VAL A 909 2.43 75.18 -20.48
C VAL A 909 3.20 75.52 -21.74
#